data_AF-A0A3B8XJN1-F1
#
_entry.id   AF-A0A3B8XJN1-F1
#
_cell.length_a   1.000
_cell.length_b   1.000
_cell.length_c   1.000
_cell.angle_alpha   90.00
_cell.angle_beta   90.00
_cell.angle_gamma   90.00
#
_symmetry.space_group_name_H-M   'P 1'
#
loop_
_entity.id
_entity.type
_entity.pdbx_description
1 polymer ?
#
loop_
_entity_poly.entity_id
_entity_poly.type
_entity_poly.pdbx_seq_one_letter_code
_entity_poly.pdbx_strand_id
1 'polypeptide(L)'
;MTLFQANAKWSLRPDLFRPSPRRAASRRHPAWSRRGVGPRGGLLSPPRFQRGQAIVLIAIMLAVVVGMAALAIDGSRAYALRRDLQAAVDAAALAAGDNLQQTGSYILAEQAATASFGTNVRLYNAPSCPGYAAPDATHNPRTITCTGYADGTVLTQIVTALGPAGTQFTITASRSLALAFARILTNGTIPRLSAVASSGVNNLLYRPTIAALSQAGCGGMAGNAITTTTSATLSVVGDVVSSGTISLAGSALVTGDVYARCQSSVPGVTTLCYPSGLATPCTFPDVAGTTKPGYNFVDPRYPPPPILGGAQSAPGTNVILTPGIYTPDPLFTTHVCYFLPGGVYDWQAGYTNNSDFVSNELKPPDEPNYANNTQLAGHQFWNTNSVNCAGSAQVTVISGPKDVPVGTWSFVLTSTRTAMYGGLSYVRESAPSICYTAKITGSSQNVRVVVSNVPGASAYNIYAGPSGSCSGPFGLAKTLTVAGTPLNNNTIGYCPDFSSSPLCSLGNESITLDGSDLASPFAPNISIAPGFIDSYPPDGETAPLRQNLPNENANRAAPPHGDRANENQCDTTGGALTACPGPITPGAVVSYIPSGGCLNDTSGGDNVIFSGYQYDWIVLYEPGAAYPPANTCGNSLGAATDSAFIGLIYTPAASISVVKATAFRTDETGGVIAYTLSFGGQLPTIIGDPADYGPVPPGSRLTG
;
A
#
# COMPACT_ATOMS: atom_id res chain seq x y z
N MET A 1 -13.88 -31.61 -21.33
CA MET A 1 -14.60 -30.97 -22.45
C MET A 1 -13.83 -29.70 -22.81
N THR A 2 -13.19 -29.72 -23.98
CA THR A 2 -12.63 -28.61 -24.78
C THR A 2 -11.81 -27.49 -24.10
N LEU A 3 -10.49 -27.68 -24.08
CA LEU A 3 -9.44 -26.67 -23.91
C LEU A 3 -9.08 -26.06 -25.28
N PHE A 4 -9.13 -24.73 -25.40
CA PHE A 4 -8.60 -23.98 -26.54
C PHE A 4 -7.07 -23.84 -26.43
N GLN A 5 -6.33 -24.40 -27.38
CA GLN A 5 -4.90 -24.19 -27.58
C GLN A 5 -4.68 -23.05 -28.58
N ALA A 6 -3.99 -21.99 -28.17
CA ALA A 6 -3.39 -21.01 -29.07
C ALA A 6 -1.88 -21.29 -29.20
N ASN A 7 -1.46 -21.62 -30.42
CA ASN A 7 -0.07 -21.88 -30.81
C ASN A 7 0.67 -20.56 -31.08
N ALA A 8 1.79 -20.31 -30.39
CA ALA A 8 2.78 -19.32 -30.80
C ALA A 8 4.10 -20.03 -31.17
N LYS A 9 4.38 -20.11 -32.47
CA LYS A 9 5.65 -20.57 -33.04
C LYS A 9 6.64 -19.40 -33.08
N TRP A 10 7.77 -19.54 -32.39
CA TRP A 10 8.93 -18.68 -32.58
C TRP A 10 9.98 -19.44 -33.41
N SER A 11 10.26 -18.97 -34.63
CA SER A 11 11.36 -19.45 -35.46
C SER A 11 12.43 -18.37 -35.56
N LEU A 12 13.64 -18.63 -35.08
CA LEU A 12 14.80 -17.78 -35.32
C LEU A 12 15.69 -18.46 -36.37
N ARG A 13 15.83 -17.80 -37.54
CA ARG A 13 16.75 -18.19 -38.61
C ARG A 13 18.17 -17.72 -38.26
N PRO A 14 19.21 -18.55 -38.41
CA PRO A 14 20.59 -18.13 -38.21
C PRO A 14 21.29 -17.93 -39.56
N ASP A 15 21.27 -16.72 -40.10
CA ASP A 15 22.14 -16.34 -41.23
C ASP A 15 22.38 -14.83 -41.16
N LEU A 16 23.55 -14.41 -40.61
CA LEU A 16 24.18 -13.11 -40.88
C LEU A 16 25.51 -12.99 -40.11
N PHE A 17 26.58 -13.59 -40.65
CA PHE A 17 27.94 -13.06 -40.48
C PHE A 17 28.72 -13.27 -41.76
N ARG A 18 28.74 -12.24 -42.60
CA ARG A 18 29.67 -12.07 -43.72
C ARG A 18 30.27 -10.67 -43.63
N PRO A 19 31.60 -10.51 -43.56
CA PRO A 19 32.21 -9.20 -43.73
C PRO A 19 32.35 -8.90 -45.23
N SER A 20 32.22 -7.63 -45.62
CA SER A 20 32.60 -7.18 -46.95
C SER A 20 33.38 -5.86 -46.91
N PRO A 21 34.24 -5.61 -47.91
CA PRO A 21 35.43 -4.75 -47.80
C PRO A 21 35.31 -3.47 -48.62
N ARG A 22 36.14 -2.45 -48.35
CA ARG A 22 36.50 -1.41 -49.34
C ARG A 22 37.88 -0.78 -49.08
N ARG A 23 38.81 -0.90 -50.04
CA ARG A 23 39.21 0.20 -50.95
C ARG A 23 40.21 -0.26 -52.04
N ALA A 24 39.99 0.28 -53.23
CA ALA A 24 40.78 0.21 -54.49
C ALA A 24 41.70 1.46 -54.60
N ALA A 25 42.58 1.75 -55.57
CA ALA A 25 43.33 1.10 -56.66
C ALA A 25 44.30 2.17 -57.22
N SER A 26 45.46 1.80 -57.77
CA SER A 26 46.09 2.42 -58.98
C SER A 26 47.36 1.62 -59.35
N ARG A 27 47.53 1.02 -60.54
CA ARG A 27 47.76 1.49 -61.93
C ARG A 27 49.19 2.02 -62.22
N ARG A 28 50.01 1.18 -62.89
CA ARG A 28 50.69 1.37 -64.21
C ARG A 28 52.11 0.75 -64.27
N HIS A 29 52.34 -0.05 -65.32
CA HIS A 29 53.64 -0.43 -65.93
C HIS A 29 54.12 0.70 -66.88
N PRO A 30 55.41 0.84 -67.33
CA PRO A 30 56.12 -0.18 -68.16
C PRO A 30 57.69 -0.23 -68.21
N ALA A 31 58.18 -1.30 -68.87
CA ALA A 31 59.34 -1.43 -69.81
C ALA A 31 60.84 -1.51 -69.39
N TRP A 32 61.46 -2.68 -69.71
CA TRP A 32 62.76 -3.02 -70.41
C TRP A 32 64.10 -2.26 -70.15
N SER A 33 65.35 -2.76 -70.38
CA SER A 33 65.99 -4.09 -70.63
C SER A 33 67.55 -3.98 -70.58
N ARG A 34 68.24 -5.13 -70.41
CA ARG A 34 69.69 -5.47 -70.68
C ARG A 34 70.74 -4.80 -69.77
N ARG A 35 71.85 -5.41 -69.34
CA ARG A 35 72.79 -6.35 -69.98
C ARG A 35 73.77 -6.90 -68.91
N GLY A 36 74.19 -8.17 -69.00
CA GLY A 36 75.33 -8.69 -68.23
C GLY A 36 75.52 -10.20 -68.43
N VAL A 37 76.57 -10.56 -69.18
CA VAL A 37 76.89 -11.92 -69.68
C VAL A 37 77.92 -12.60 -68.78
N GLY A 38 77.55 -13.76 -68.21
CA GLY A 38 78.34 -14.99 -67.93
C GLY A 38 79.56 -14.96 -66.97
N PRO A 39 80.16 -16.13 -66.66
CA PRO A 39 79.59 -17.49 -66.66
C PRO A 39 80.05 -18.42 -65.50
N ARG A 40 79.42 -19.61 -65.46
CA ARG A 40 79.90 -20.92 -64.95
C ARG A 40 80.05 -21.16 -63.43
N GLY A 41 79.34 -22.20 -62.99
CA GLY A 41 79.88 -23.16 -62.02
C GLY A 41 78.88 -23.65 -60.97
N GLY A 42 78.52 -24.93 -61.06
CA GLY A 42 78.31 -25.72 -59.84
C GLY A 42 76.89 -26.15 -59.51
N LEU A 43 76.62 -27.42 -59.82
CA LEU A 43 75.81 -28.38 -59.08
C LEU A 43 74.34 -28.05 -58.75
N LEU A 44 73.46 -28.75 -59.47
CA LEU A 44 72.16 -29.21 -58.97
C LEU A 44 72.34 -29.95 -57.63
N SER A 45 71.90 -29.34 -56.54
CA SER A 45 71.56 -30.07 -55.31
C SER A 45 70.12 -30.56 -55.41
N PRO A 46 69.83 -31.84 -55.13
CA PRO A 46 68.45 -32.31 -55.05
C PRO A 46 67.75 -31.68 -53.84
N PRO A 47 66.41 -31.54 -53.85
CA PRO A 47 65.70 -30.97 -52.71
C PRO A 47 65.93 -31.86 -51.50
N ARG A 48 66.55 -31.29 -50.46
CA ARG A 48 66.58 -31.90 -49.13
C ARG A 48 65.14 -32.06 -48.67
N PHE A 49 64.72 -33.31 -48.54
CA PHE A 49 63.50 -33.69 -47.86
C PHE A 49 63.43 -33.02 -46.47
N GLN A 50 62.56 -32.01 -46.33
CA GLN A 50 62.06 -31.54 -45.02
C GLN A 50 61.12 -32.60 -44.41
N ARG A 51 61.63 -33.82 -44.17
CA ARG A 51 60.82 -34.91 -43.61
C ARG A 51 60.68 -34.89 -42.09
N GLY A 52 61.15 -33.83 -41.40
CA GLY A 52 61.08 -33.71 -39.94
C GLY A 52 60.37 -32.47 -39.37
N GLN A 53 60.17 -31.39 -40.15
CA GLN A 53 59.52 -30.17 -39.63
C GLN A 53 58.00 -30.20 -39.75
N ALA A 54 57.46 -30.83 -40.79
CA ALA A 54 56.02 -30.96 -40.99
C ALA A 54 55.35 -31.72 -39.83
N ILE A 55 55.99 -32.77 -39.31
CA ILE A 55 55.44 -33.54 -38.19
C ILE A 55 55.38 -32.71 -36.88
N VAL A 56 56.35 -31.81 -36.66
CA VAL A 56 56.37 -30.92 -35.48
C VAL A 56 55.28 -29.85 -35.59
N LEU A 57 55.11 -29.24 -36.76
CA LEU A 57 54.05 -28.24 -36.99
C LEU A 57 52.65 -28.87 -36.90
N ILE A 58 52.45 -30.07 -37.45
CA ILE A 58 51.20 -30.81 -37.33
C ILE A 58 50.93 -31.16 -35.86
N ALA A 59 51.94 -31.58 -35.10
CA ALA A 59 51.78 -31.89 -33.68
C ALA A 59 51.35 -30.67 -32.87
N ILE A 60 51.93 -29.48 -33.13
CA ILE A 60 51.54 -28.24 -32.45
C ILE A 60 50.14 -27.80 -32.87
N MET A 61 49.81 -27.81 -34.16
CA MET A 61 48.48 -27.44 -34.63
C MET A 61 47.40 -28.37 -34.10
N LEU A 62 47.66 -29.68 -34.05
CA LEU A 62 46.74 -30.66 -33.48
C LEU A 62 46.51 -30.38 -31.98
N ALA A 63 47.57 -30.10 -31.23
CA ALA A 63 47.45 -29.75 -29.81
C ALA A 63 46.60 -28.48 -29.60
N VAL A 64 46.79 -27.45 -30.43
CA VAL A 64 46.01 -26.21 -30.38
C VAL A 64 44.55 -26.45 -30.72
N VAL A 65 44.25 -27.20 -31.78
CA VAL A 65 42.88 -27.53 -32.20
C VAL A 65 42.17 -28.36 -31.13
N VAL A 66 42.83 -29.36 -30.55
CA VAL A 66 42.29 -30.16 -29.45
C VAL A 66 42.06 -29.30 -28.21
N GLY A 67 42.98 -28.39 -27.88
CA GLY A 67 42.82 -27.44 -26.77
C GLY A 67 41.62 -26.50 -26.95
N MET A 68 41.43 -25.94 -28.14
CA MET A 68 40.28 -25.08 -28.45
C MET A 68 38.96 -25.86 -28.49
N ALA A 69 38.96 -27.07 -29.04
CA ALA A 69 37.78 -27.94 -29.04
C ALA A 69 37.39 -28.36 -27.62
N ALA A 70 38.37 -28.64 -26.76
CA ALA A 70 38.15 -28.90 -25.34
C ALA A 70 37.50 -27.71 -24.64
N LEU A 71 38.02 -26.50 -24.85
CA LEU A 71 37.43 -25.28 -24.28
C LEU A 71 36.00 -25.04 -24.80
N ALA A 72 35.74 -25.23 -26.09
CA ALA A 72 34.42 -25.00 -26.67
C ALA A 72 33.36 -25.98 -26.16
N ILE A 73 33.69 -27.28 -26.10
CA ILE A 73 32.75 -28.32 -25.68
C ILE A 73 32.57 -28.31 -24.16
N ASP A 74 33.66 -28.31 -23.40
CA ASP A 74 33.56 -28.33 -21.93
C ASP A 74 33.10 -26.97 -21.39
N GLY A 75 33.46 -25.86 -22.05
CA GLY A 75 32.98 -24.51 -21.72
C GLY A 75 31.49 -24.30 -22.01
N SER A 76 30.97 -24.82 -23.14
CA SER A 76 29.52 -24.74 -23.42
C SER A 76 28.72 -25.57 -22.42
N ARG A 77 29.22 -26.75 -22.04
CA ARG A 77 28.60 -27.58 -20.99
C ARG A 77 28.68 -26.94 -19.61
N ALA A 78 29.79 -26.28 -19.29
CA ALA A 78 29.93 -25.51 -18.06
C ALA A 78 28.94 -24.36 -17.99
N TYR A 79 28.77 -23.62 -19.08
CA TYR A 79 27.83 -22.50 -19.18
C TYR A 79 26.38 -22.97 -19.05
N ALA A 80 26.00 -24.04 -19.77
CA ALA A 80 24.66 -24.63 -19.68
C ALA A 80 24.36 -25.12 -18.27
N LEU A 81 25.29 -25.86 -17.65
CA LEU A 81 25.14 -26.33 -16.28
C LEU A 81 24.99 -25.17 -15.29
N ARG A 82 25.78 -24.09 -15.43
CA ARG A 82 25.65 -22.92 -14.56
C ARG A 82 24.28 -22.24 -14.71
N ARG A 83 23.77 -22.10 -15.94
CA ARG A 83 22.44 -21.54 -16.21
C ARG A 83 21.33 -22.39 -15.59
N ASP A 84 21.39 -23.70 -15.77
CA ASP A 84 20.39 -24.63 -15.23
C ASP A 84 20.41 -24.64 -13.69
N LEU A 85 21.60 -24.65 -13.09
CA LEU A 85 21.74 -24.53 -11.64
C LEU A 85 21.19 -23.20 -11.12
N GLN A 86 21.49 -22.08 -11.80
CA GLN A 86 20.97 -20.76 -11.38
C GLN A 86 19.45 -20.73 -11.40
N ALA A 87 18.82 -21.12 -12.52
CA ALA A 87 17.37 -21.17 -12.62
C ALA A 87 16.73 -22.06 -11.54
N ALA A 88 17.37 -23.19 -11.22
CA ALA A 88 16.89 -24.11 -10.19
C ALA A 88 17.05 -23.55 -8.76
N VAL A 89 18.15 -22.86 -8.44
CA VAL A 89 18.31 -22.24 -7.11
C VAL A 89 17.40 -21.02 -6.94
N ASP A 90 17.15 -20.24 -7.99
CA ASP A 90 16.20 -19.11 -7.96
C ASP A 90 14.79 -19.62 -7.64
N ALA A 91 14.34 -20.66 -8.36
CA ALA A 91 13.03 -21.28 -8.15
C ALA A 91 12.92 -21.98 -6.79
N ALA A 92 14.00 -22.57 -6.29
CA ALA A 92 14.03 -23.21 -4.98
C ALA A 92 13.98 -22.18 -3.84
N ALA A 93 14.75 -21.09 -3.96
CA ALA A 93 14.75 -20.00 -2.98
C ALA A 93 13.36 -19.37 -2.90
N LEU A 94 12.73 -19.03 -4.03
CA LEU A 94 11.39 -18.46 -4.03
C LEU A 94 10.34 -19.44 -3.47
N ALA A 95 10.38 -20.72 -3.85
CA ALA A 95 9.46 -21.72 -3.32
C ALA A 95 9.56 -21.91 -1.80
N ALA A 96 10.78 -21.82 -1.24
CA ALA A 96 11.00 -21.82 0.20
C ALA A 96 10.31 -20.62 0.85
N GLY A 97 10.52 -19.45 0.26
CA GLY A 97 9.98 -18.20 0.77
C GLY A 97 8.44 -18.20 0.76
N ASP A 98 7.84 -18.56 -0.37
CA ASP A 98 6.38 -18.60 -0.54
C ASP A 98 5.73 -19.64 0.38
N ASN A 99 6.35 -20.80 0.58
CA ASN A 99 5.79 -21.82 1.47
C ASN A 99 5.89 -21.43 2.94
N LEU A 100 7.01 -20.81 3.36
CA LEU A 100 7.08 -20.23 4.70
C LEU A 100 5.99 -19.17 4.86
N GLN A 101 5.75 -18.38 3.79
CA GLN A 101 4.74 -17.36 3.80
C GLN A 101 3.31 -17.92 3.96
N GLN A 102 2.99 -19.00 3.26
CA GLN A 102 1.65 -19.57 3.30
C GLN A 102 1.38 -20.39 4.57
N THR A 103 2.40 -21.02 5.15
CA THR A 103 2.21 -22.07 6.16
C THR A 103 2.79 -21.75 7.53
N GLY A 104 3.66 -20.73 7.64
CA GLY A 104 4.42 -20.43 8.85
C GLY A 104 5.40 -21.52 9.28
N SER A 105 5.59 -22.57 8.47
CA SER A 105 6.39 -23.75 8.82
C SER A 105 7.72 -23.77 8.05
N TYR A 106 8.82 -23.64 8.79
CA TYR A 106 10.17 -23.81 8.25
C TYR A 106 10.38 -25.17 7.59
N ILE A 107 9.78 -26.22 8.16
CA ILE A 107 9.87 -27.58 7.64
C ILE A 107 9.24 -27.69 6.24
N LEU A 108 8.03 -27.14 6.08
CA LEU A 108 7.34 -27.16 4.78
C LEU A 108 8.05 -26.27 3.76
N ALA A 109 8.61 -25.15 4.19
CA ALA A 109 9.41 -24.26 3.35
C ALA A 109 10.65 -24.95 2.77
N GLU A 110 11.48 -25.58 3.61
CA GLU A 110 12.70 -26.25 3.17
C GLU A 110 12.40 -27.51 2.32
N GLN A 111 11.27 -28.20 2.60
CA GLN A 111 10.77 -29.28 1.75
C GLN A 111 10.37 -28.80 0.36
N ALA A 112 9.64 -27.68 0.29
CA ALA A 112 9.24 -27.08 -0.98
C ALA A 112 10.45 -26.60 -1.80
N ALA A 113 11.48 -26.05 -1.14
CA ALA A 113 12.75 -25.69 -1.76
C ALA A 113 13.42 -26.90 -2.44
N THR A 114 13.55 -28.01 -1.70
CA THR A 114 14.14 -29.25 -2.21
C THR A 114 13.35 -29.83 -3.38
N ALA A 115 12.01 -29.84 -3.29
CA ALA A 115 11.13 -30.35 -4.33
C ALA A 115 11.15 -29.50 -5.60
N SER A 116 11.10 -28.16 -5.44
CA SER A 116 11.19 -27.19 -6.54
C SER A 116 12.54 -27.28 -7.25
N PHE A 117 13.64 -27.38 -6.49
CA PHE A 117 14.97 -27.60 -7.04
C PHE A 117 15.02 -28.88 -7.89
N GLY A 118 14.63 -30.02 -7.30
CA GLY A 118 14.65 -31.32 -7.97
C GLY A 118 13.84 -31.34 -9.25
N THR A 119 12.68 -30.69 -9.26
CA THR A 119 11.83 -30.56 -10.45
C THR A 119 12.52 -29.76 -11.56
N ASN A 120 13.16 -28.63 -11.22
CA ASN A 120 13.84 -27.76 -12.18
C ASN A 120 15.07 -28.42 -12.82
N VAL A 121 15.87 -29.17 -12.06
CA VAL A 121 16.99 -29.95 -12.60
C VAL A 121 16.59 -31.36 -13.08
N ARG A 122 15.29 -31.70 -13.07
CA ARG A 122 14.73 -32.99 -13.51
C ARG A 122 15.27 -34.20 -12.76
N LEU A 123 15.48 -34.04 -11.46
CA LEU A 123 15.89 -35.08 -10.52
C LEU A 123 14.64 -35.56 -9.76
N TYR A 124 14.07 -36.68 -10.20
CA TYR A 124 12.80 -37.21 -9.66
C TYR A 124 12.96 -38.09 -8.42
N ASN A 125 14.20 -38.33 -7.97
CA ASN A 125 14.48 -39.03 -6.72
C ASN A 125 14.66 -38.01 -5.59
N ALA A 126 14.02 -38.26 -4.45
CA ALA A 126 14.20 -37.43 -3.26
C ALA A 126 15.66 -37.51 -2.79
N PRO A 127 16.31 -36.37 -2.50
CA PRO A 127 17.65 -36.38 -1.93
C PRO A 127 17.61 -36.85 -0.47
N SER A 128 18.75 -37.32 0.02
CA SER A 128 18.98 -37.52 1.43
C SER A 128 19.33 -36.18 2.08
N CYS A 129 18.39 -35.64 2.85
CA CYS A 129 18.58 -34.44 3.66
C CYS A 129 18.58 -34.82 5.16
N PRO A 130 19.39 -34.15 6.00
CA PRO A 130 19.11 -34.05 7.42
C PRO A 130 17.68 -33.55 7.64
N GLY A 131 17.05 -33.90 8.77
CA GLY A 131 15.72 -33.40 9.09
C GLY A 131 15.64 -31.87 9.03
N TYR A 132 14.61 -31.39 8.35
CA TYR A 132 14.27 -29.96 8.25
C TYR A 132 13.89 -29.40 9.61
N ALA A 133 14.22 -28.14 9.88
CA ALA A 133 14.02 -27.54 11.19
C ALA A 133 14.05 -26.02 11.14
N ALA A 134 13.36 -25.39 12.10
CA ALA A 134 13.48 -23.96 12.32
C ALA A 134 14.91 -23.56 12.78
N PRO A 135 15.34 -22.32 12.51
CA PRO A 135 16.48 -21.71 13.20
C PRO A 135 16.33 -21.79 14.72
N ASP A 136 17.44 -21.87 15.44
CA ASP A 136 17.39 -21.94 16.90
C ASP A 136 16.83 -20.65 17.52
N ALA A 137 16.40 -20.73 18.78
CA ALA A 137 15.85 -19.57 19.52
C ALA A 137 16.87 -18.42 19.71
N THR A 138 18.13 -18.64 19.37
CA THR A 138 19.20 -17.63 19.39
C THR A 138 19.46 -17.00 18.02
N HIS A 139 18.61 -17.26 17.02
CA HIS A 139 18.67 -16.74 15.65
C HIS A 139 19.94 -17.12 14.87
N ASN A 140 20.63 -18.21 15.24
CA ASN A 140 21.77 -18.67 14.44
C ASN A 140 21.28 -19.29 13.12
N PRO A 141 21.98 -19.04 11.99
CA PRO A 141 21.63 -19.67 10.72
C PRO A 141 21.65 -21.19 10.81
N ARG A 142 20.55 -21.82 10.40
CA ARG A 142 20.46 -23.27 10.26
C ARG A 142 20.93 -23.67 8.86
N THR A 143 21.88 -24.59 8.78
CA THR A 143 22.38 -25.11 7.50
C THR A 143 21.93 -26.56 7.30
N ILE A 144 21.27 -26.83 6.17
CA ILE A 144 20.84 -28.16 5.76
C ILE A 144 21.53 -28.50 4.44
N THR A 145 22.27 -29.60 4.41
CA THR A 145 22.94 -30.06 3.19
C THR A 145 22.32 -31.37 2.73
N CYS A 146 21.59 -31.30 1.62
CA CYS A 146 20.99 -32.42 0.94
C CYS A 146 21.97 -33.02 -0.07
N THR A 147 22.13 -34.34 -0.02
CA THR A 147 23.01 -35.14 -0.87
C THR A 147 22.26 -36.31 -1.49
N GLY A 148 22.93 -37.17 -2.25
CA GLY A 148 22.30 -38.38 -2.80
C GLY A 148 21.47 -38.15 -4.07
N TYR A 149 21.56 -36.97 -4.68
CA TYR A 149 21.07 -36.78 -6.05
C TYR A 149 21.87 -37.69 -7.01
N ALA A 150 21.16 -38.32 -7.95
CA ALA A 150 21.73 -39.29 -8.89
C ALA A 150 22.88 -38.73 -9.75
N ASP A 151 22.94 -37.41 -9.90
CA ASP A 151 23.92 -36.69 -10.70
C ASP A 151 25.08 -36.09 -9.89
N GLY A 152 25.17 -36.41 -8.60
CA GLY A 152 26.21 -35.93 -7.69
C GLY A 152 26.06 -34.46 -7.26
N THR A 153 24.89 -33.86 -7.51
CA THR A 153 24.57 -32.52 -7.02
C THR A 153 24.51 -32.51 -5.48
N VAL A 154 24.98 -31.42 -4.89
CA VAL A 154 24.83 -31.12 -3.46
C VAL A 154 24.05 -29.82 -3.35
N LEU A 155 22.93 -29.87 -2.65
CA LEU A 155 22.08 -28.72 -2.37
C LEU A 155 22.25 -28.33 -0.91
N THR A 156 22.66 -27.11 -0.65
CA THR A 156 22.78 -26.54 0.69
C THR A 156 21.75 -25.44 0.85
N GLN A 157 20.91 -25.56 1.86
CA GLN A 157 19.95 -24.54 2.29
C GLN A 157 20.48 -23.92 3.57
N ILE A 158 20.54 -22.59 3.62
CA ILE A 158 20.86 -21.83 4.83
C ILE A 158 19.64 -20.99 5.16
N VAL A 159 19.00 -21.29 6.29
CA VAL A 159 17.84 -20.57 6.80
C VAL A 159 18.30 -19.67 7.93
N THR A 160 18.14 -18.37 7.74
CA THR A 160 18.49 -17.37 8.75
C THR A 160 17.22 -16.67 9.22
N ALA A 161 16.90 -16.79 10.51
CA ALA A 161 15.88 -15.96 11.13
C ALA A 161 16.47 -14.56 11.37
N LEU A 162 15.94 -13.56 10.69
CA LEU A 162 16.37 -12.16 10.80
C LEU A 162 15.45 -11.37 11.76
N GLY A 163 14.72 -12.05 12.64
CA GLY A 163 13.71 -11.42 13.51
C GLY A 163 12.56 -10.82 12.67
N PRO A 164 12.09 -9.60 12.95
CA PRO A 164 11.07 -8.92 12.14
C PRO A 164 11.41 -8.64 10.67
N ALA A 165 12.66 -8.81 10.23
CA ALA A 165 13.06 -8.69 8.84
C ALA A 165 12.73 -9.99 8.10
N GLY A 166 12.25 -10.96 8.89
CA GLY A 166 11.67 -12.22 8.50
C GLY A 166 12.70 -13.30 8.43
N THR A 167 12.65 -14.08 7.38
CA THR A 167 13.54 -15.21 7.17
C THR A 167 14.19 -15.08 5.82
N GLN A 168 15.49 -15.28 5.78
CA GLN A 168 16.21 -15.43 4.54
C GLN A 168 16.54 -16.90 4.30
N PHE A 169 16.18 -17.40 3.12
CA PHE A 169 16.61 -18.70 2.62
C PHE A 169 17.70 -18.47 1.58
N THR A 170 18.92 -18.92 1.86
CA THR A 170 20.01 -18.93 0.90
C THR A 170 20.21 -20.35 0.39
N ILE A 171 19.94 -20.55 -0.90
CA ILE A 171 20.02 -21.84 -1.55
C ILE A 171 21.26 -21.88 -2.42
N THR A 172 22.15 -22.81 -2.14
CA THR A 172 23.38 -23.06 -2.90
C THR A 172 23.31 -24.45 -3.50
N ALA A 173 23.50 -24.56 -4.82
CA ALA A 173 23.65 -25.84 -5.49
C ALA A 173 25.05 -25.97 -6.05
N SER A 174 25.68 -27.13 -5.88
CA SER A 174 27.00 -27.43 -6.45
C SER A 174 27.02 -28.78 -7.15
N ARG A 175 27.62 -28.82 -8.34
CA ARG A 175 27.73 -30.04 -9.15
C ARG A 175 29.08 -30.11 -9.85
N SER A 176 29.64 -31.32 -9.91
CA SER A 176 30.87 -31.58 -10.65
C SER A 176 30.60 -31.52 -12.17
N LEU A 177 31.44 -30.78 -12.90
CA LEU A 177 31.33 -30.69 -14.35
C LEU A 177 31.84 -31.98 -14.98
N ALA A 178 31.01 -32.67 -15.76
CA ALA A 178 31.45 -33.84 -16.52
C ALA A 178 32.36 -33.39 -17.69
N LEU A 179 33.67 -33.37 -17.48
CA LEU A 179 34.65 -33.02 -18.52
C LEU A 179 34.76 -34.12 -19.58
N ALA A 180 34.81 -33.74 -20.86
CA ALA A 180 35.09 -34.62 -21.98
C ALA A 180 36.57 -34.56 -22.38
N PHE A 181 37.00 -33.49 -23.05
CA PHE A 181 38.35 -33.39 -23.61
C PHE A 181 39.32 -32.70 -22.65
N ALA A 182 38.84 -31.73 -21.85
CA ALA A 182 39.65 -31.03 -20.86
C ALA A 182 40.13 -31.95 -19.74
N ARG A 183 39.51 -33.13 -19.55
CA ARG A 183 39.97 -34.14 -18.57
C ARG A 183 41.42 -34.58 -18.83
N ILE A 184 41.85 -34.58 -20.08
CA ILE A 184 43.22 -34.91 -20.50
C ILE A 184 44.21 -33.81 -20.05
N LEU A 185 43.75 -32.56 -20.02
CA LEU A 185 44.56 -31.39 -19.65
C LEU A 185 44.60 -31.12 -18.14
N THR A 186 43.61 -31.62 -17.38
CA THR A 186 43.46 -31.34 -15.94
C THR A 186 44.04 -32.42 -15.03
N ASN A 187 44.80 -33.39 -15.56
CA ASN A 187 45.33 -34.54 -14.81
C ASN A 187 44.25 -35.27 -13.98
N GLY A 188 43.01 -35.33 -14.49
CA GLY A 188 41.90 -36.02 -13.83
C GLY A 188 41.18 -35.22 -12.74
N THR A 189 41.55 -33.96 -12.47
CA THR A 189 40.78 -33.09 -11.59
C THR A 189 39.49 -32.63 -12.28
N ILE A 190 38.36 -32.73 -11.55
CA ILE A 190 37.03 -32.39 -12.05
C ILE A 190 36.56 -31.11 -11.35
N PRO A 191 36.41 -29.98 -12.06
CA PRO A 191 35.97 -28.74 -11.45
C PRO A 191 34.50 -28.86 -11.01
N ARG A 192 34.16 -28.19 -9.89
CA ARG A 192 32.78 -28.05 -9.42
C ARG A 192 32.27 -26.65 -9.76
N LEU A 193 31.05 -26.58 -10.27
CA LEU A 193 30.32 -25.35 -10.47
C LEU A 193 29.31 -25.17 -9.34
N SER A 194 29.10 -23.93 -8.92
CA SER A 194 28.07 -23.58 -7.95
C SER A 194 27.19 -22.44 -8.47
N ALA A 195 25.95 -22.44 -8.00
CA ALA A 195 25.00 -21.33 -8.13
C ALA A 195 24.42 -21.05 -6.74
N VAL A 196 24.10 -19.78 -6.50
CA VAL A 196 23.52 -19.31 -5.23
C VAL A 196 22.37 -18.38 -5.56
N ALA A 197 21.28 -18.49 -4.80
CA ALA A 197 20.19 -17.54 -4.79
C ALA A 197 19.70 -17.35 -3.36
N SER A 198 19.28 -16.14 -3.02
CA SER A 198 18.68 -15.86 -1.70
C SER A 198 17.26 -15.34 -1.88
N SER A 199 16.31 -15.91 -1.16
CA SER A 199 14.97 -15.32 -1.00
C SER A 199 14.82 -14.75 0.41
N GLY A 200 14.13 -13.62 0.48
CA GLY A 200 13.68 -13.03 1.73
C GLY A 200 12.17 -13.20 1.83
N VAL A 201 11.73 -13.75 2.94
CA VAL A 201 10.35 -13.63 3.42
C VAL A 201 10.42 -12.53 4.44
N ASN A 202 9.80 -11.38 4.19
CA ASN A 202 9.62 -10.39 5.26
C ASN A 202 8.80 -11.05 6.36
N ASN A 203 9.03 -10.67 7.62
CA ASN A 203 8.29 -11.32 8.68
C ASN A 203 6.80 -11.00 8.52
N LEU A 204 6.00 -12.03 8.22
CA LEU A 204 4.56 -11.91 8.04
C LEU A 204 3.83 -11.39 9.27
N LEU A 205 4.46 -11.49 10.45
CA LEU A 205 3.86 -11.06 11.70
C LEU A 205 4.00 -9.56 11.96
N TYR A 206 5.00 -8.88 11.39
CA TYR A 206 5.31 -7.52 11.81
C TYR A 206 4.81 -6.53 10.78
N ARG A 207 3.57 -6.10 10.99
CA ARG A 207 3.12 -4.81 10.50
C ARG A 207 3.40 -3.82 11.64
N PRO A 208 4.55 -3.12 11.65
CA PRO A 208 4.89 -2.28 12.77
C PRO A 208 3.93 -1.10 12.85
N THR A 209 3.51 -0.77 14.06
CA THR A 209 2.80 0.49 14.31
C THR A 209 3.70 1.66 13.94
N ILE A 210 5.00 1.55 14.25
CA ILE A 210 5.99 2.56 13.93
C ILE A 210 7.28 1.89 13.48
N ALA A 211 7.82 2.32 12.33
CA ALA A 211 9.11 1.87 11.84
C ALA A 211 10.00 3.01 11.31
N ALA A 212 11.25 3.04 11.77
CA ALA A 212 12.29 3.89 11.23
C ALA A 212 13.36 3.07 10.49
N LEU A 213 13.60 3.41 9.22
CA LEU A 213 14.53 2.70 8.33
C LEU A 213 15.99 3.18 8.45
N SER A 214 16.21 4.40 8.94
CA SER A 214 17.54 4.99 9.12
C SER A 214 18.39 4.17 10.08
N GLN A 215 19.69 4.12 9.81
CA GLN A 215 20.68 3.51 10.69
C GLN A 215 21.36 4.53 11.60
N ALA A 216 20.84 5.76 11.69
CA ALA A 216 21.39 6.81 12.54
C ALA A 216 21.56 6.34 13.99
N GLY A 217 22.71 6.67 14.60
CA GLY A 217 23.07 6.27 15.97
C GLY A 217 23.71 4.87 16.08
N CYS A 218 23.75 4.10 14.99
CA CYS A 218 24.40 2.80 14.93
C CYS A 218 25.80 2.88 14.32
N GLY A 219 26.75 2.08 14.84
CA GLY A 219 28.06 1.91 14.20
C GLY A 219 28.87 3.20 13.99
N GLY A 220 28.63 4.23 14.81
CA GLY A 220 29.26 5.55 14.70
C GLY A 220 28.56 6.55 13.77
N MET A 221 27.41 6.20 13.18
CA MET A 221 26.59 7.14 12.41
C MET A 221 25.95 8.18 13.33
N ALA A 222 26.00 9.45 12.93
CA ALA A 222 25.42 10.55 13.70
C ALA A 222 23.88 10.50 13.72
N GLY A 223 23.29 11.07 14.77
CA GLY A 223 21.84 11.20 14.93
C GLY A 223 21.18 9.97 15.55
N ASN A 224 19.85 9.90 15.42
CA ASN A 224 18.99 8.83 15.91
C ASN A 224 17.91 8.53 14.85
N ALA A 225 17.38 7.31 14.82
CA ALA A 225 16.34 6.92 13.89
C ALA A 225 14.92 7.26 14.40
N ILE A 226 14.71 7.12 15.72
CA ILE A 226 13.48 7.55 16.41
C ILE A 226 13.88 8.47 17.56
N THR A 227 13.24 9.64 17.66
CA THR A 227 13.48 10.61 18.74
C THR A 227 12.21 11.13 19.38
N THR A 228 12.22 11.35 20.70
CA THR A 228 11.27 12.27 21.35
C THR A 228 12.02 13.51 21.85
N THR A 229 11.46 14.70 21.64
CA THR A 229 12.11 15.98 21.99
C THR A 229 11.62 16.59 23.30
N THR A 230 10.62 15.97 23.93
CA THR A 230 9.99 16.45 25.17
C THR A 230 10.10 15.40 26.28
N SER A 231 10.03 15.82 27.54
CA SER A 231 10.07 14.93 28.71
C SER A 231 8.76 14.17 28.98
N ALA A 232 7.75 14.30 28.11
CA ALA A 232 6.47 13.59 28.23
C ALA A 232 6.58 12.09 27.87
N THR A 233 5.47 11.37 27.95
CA THR A 233 5.37 9.95 27.62
C THR A 233 4.77 9.75 26.22
N LEU A 234 5.46 9.05 25.32
CA LEU A 234 4.91 8.54 24.06
C LEU A 234 4.20 7.21 24.33
N SER A 235 2.95 7.02 23.90
CA SER A 235 2.26 5.73 24.02
C SER A 235 2.11 5.10 22.64
N VAL A 236 2.45 3.82 22.50
CA VAL A 236 2.33 3.05 21.25
C VAL A 236 1.66 1.72 21.58
N VAL A 237 0.61 1.37 20.83
CA VAL A 237 -0.03 0.07 20.83
C VAL A 237 0.34 -0.66 19.55
N GLY A 238 0.93 -1.83 19.72
CA GLY A 238 1.65 -2.59 18.70
C GLY A 238 3.15 -2.35 18.73
N ASP A 239 3.84 -2.87 17.72
CA ASP A 239 5.31 -2.98 17.73
C ASP A 239 6.00 -1.70 17.27
N VAL A 240 7.13 -1.40 17.92
CA VAL A 240 8.04 -0.32 17.54
C VAL A 240 9.30 -0.91 16.93
N VAL A 241 9.67 -0.42 15.74
CA VAL A 241 10.77 -0.96 14.97
C VAL A 241 11.76 0.13 14.57
N SER A 242 13.05 -0.06 14.86
CA SER A 242 14.10 0.88 14.50
C SER A 242 15.34 0.19 13.98
N SER A 243 15.72 0.53 12.73
CA SER A 243 17.01 0.17 12.12
C SER A 243 18.18 0.99 12.66
N GLY A 244 17.92 2.00 13.49
CA GLY A 244 18.90 2.86 14.15
C GLY A 244 18.69 2.93 15.66
N THR A 245 19.24 3.96 16.29
CA THR A 245 19.06 4.23 17.72
C THR A 245 17.71 4.90 17.99
N ILE A 246 17.02 4.45 19.03
CA ILE A 246 15.84 5.09 19.64
C ILE A 246 16.33 5.94 20.81
N SER A 247 16.04 7.23 20.79
CA SER A 247 16.45 8.18 21.83
C SER A 247 15.24 8.93 22.38
N LEU A 248 14.98 8.80 23.67
CA LEU A 248 13.83 9.40 24.33
C LEU A 248 14.29 10.49 25.29
N ALA A 249 13.75 11.71 25.15
CA ALA A 249 13.94 12.77 26.14
C ALA A 249 13.07 12.56 27.40
N GLY A 250 11.94 11.86 27.25
CA GLY A 250 11.03 11.45 28.32
C GLY A 250 10.96 9.92 28.44
N SER A 251 9.76 9.36 28.32
CA SER A 251 9.53 7.92 28.33
C SER A 251 8.66 7.47 27.15
N ALA A 252 8.62 6.15 26.91
CA ALA A 252 7.68 5.55 25.98
C ALA A 252 7.03 4.30 26.60
N LEU A 253 5.72 4.16 26.41
CA LEU A 253 4.95 2.97 26.73
C LEU A 253 4.67 2.23 25.43
N VAL A 254 5.07 0.96 25.34
CA VAL A 254 4.86 0.15 24.13
C VAL A 254 4.08 -1.11 24.47
N THR A 255 2.82 -1.16 24.05
CA THR A 255 1.96 -2.35 24.14
C THR A 255 2.31 -3.27 22.96
N GLY A 256 3.49 -3.88 23.02
CA GLY A 256 4.09 -4.67 21.94
C GLY A 256 5.60 -4.86 22.15
N ASP A 257 6.26 -5.48 21.19
CA ASP A 257 7.72 -5.63 21.18
C ASP A 257 8.41 -4.36 20.68
N VAL A 258 9.63 -4.13 21.17
CA VAL A 258 10.50 -3.04 20.73
C VAL A 258 11.71 -3.64 20.05
N TYR A 259 11.84 -3.40 18.75
CA TYR A 259 12.97 -3.87 17.96
C TYR A 259 13.94 -2.74 17.70
N ALA A 260 15.14 -2.84 18.28
CA ALA A 260 16.17 -1.83 18.12
C ALA A 260 17.45 -2.45 17.57
N ARG A 261 18.04 -1.85 16.53
CA ARG A 261 19.27 -2.39 15.94
C ARG A 261 20.44 -2.42 16.90
N CYS A 262 20.66 -1.31 17.59
CA CYS A 262 21.92 -1.02 18.27
C CYS A 262 21.80 -0.94 19.79
N GLN A 263 20.65 -1.33 20.33
CA GLN A 263 20.32 -1.18 21.74
C GLN A 263 19.81 -2.52 22.28
N SER A 264 20.57 -3.13 23.20
CA SER A 264 20.12 -4.29 24.00
C SER A 264 19.03 -3.91 25.01
N SER A 265 18.94 -2.63 25.34
CA SER A 265 17.85 -2.00 26.07
C SER A 265 17.70 -0.56 25.58
N VAL A 266 16.46 -0.05 25.55
CA VAL A 266 16.19 1.34 25.17
C VAL A 266 15.83 2.14 26.43
N PRO A 267 16.69 3.06 26.89
CA PRO A 267 16.40 3.88 28.06
C PRO A 267 15.08 4.66 27.90
N GLY A 268 14.25 4.65 28.95
CA GLY A 268 12.96 5.33 28.96
C GLY A 268 11.80 4.53 28.35
N VAL A 269 12.04 3.37 27.74
CA VAL A 269 10.98 2.48 27.24
C VAL A 269 10.51 1.53 28.33
N THR A 270 9.19 1.41 28.47
CA THR A 270 8.50 0.38 29.26
C THR A 270 7.54 -0.38 28.34
N THR A 271 7.66 -1.71 28.29
CA THR A 271 6.73 -2.56 27.54
C THR A 271 5.52 -2.93 28.39
N LEU A 272 4.35 -3.02 27.75
CA LEU A 272 3.05 -3.34 28.36
C LEU A 272 2.49 -4.65 27.77
N CYS A 273 1.36 -5.10 28.31
CA CYS A 273 0.66 -6.31 27.91
C CYS A 273 -0.18 -6.08 26.65
N TYR A 274 0.11 -6.81 25.58
CA TYR A 274 -0.68 -6.76 24.34
C TYR A 274 -1.76 -7.86 24.32
N PRO A 275 -2.99 -7.59 23.86
CA PRO A 275 -3.49 -6.31 23.32
C PRO A 275 -4.08 -5.33 24.36
N SER A 276 -4.23 -5.72 25.63
CA SER A 276 -4.98 -4.94 26.62
C SER A 276 -4.41 -3.56 27.00
N GLY A 277 -3.11 -3.34 26.78
CA GLY A 277 -2.41 -2.13 27.23
C GLY A 277 -2.19 -2.07 28.74
N LEU A 278 -2.42 -3.16 29.48
CA LEU A 278 -2.22 -3.21 30.92
C LEU A 278 -0.74 -3.35 31.30
N ALA A 279 -0.39 -2.95 32.51
CA ALA A 279 0.95 -3.16 33.06
C ALA A 279 1.22 -4.66 33.31
N THR A 280 2.45 -5.09 33.06
CA THR A 280 2.89 -6.45 33.39
C THR A 280 2.84 -6.71 34.91
N PRO A 281 2.57 -7.94 35.38
CA PRO A 281 2.46 -9.19 34.62
C PRO A 281 1.12 -9.35 33.88
N CYS A 282 1.18 -9.94 32.69
CA CYS A 282 0.01 -10.08 31.81
C CYS A 282 -0.89 -11.24 32.21
N THR A 283 -2.20 -11.03 32.09
CA THR A 283 -3.21 -12.07 32.23
C THR A 283 -3.57 -12.64 30.87
N PHE A 284 -3.59 -13.97 30.74
CA PHE A 284 -4.00 -14.63 29.50
C PHE A 284 -5.35 -14.07 28.99
N PRO A 285 -5.50 -13.72 27.69
CA PRO A 285 -4.60 -14.05 26.57
C PRO A 285 -3.44 -13.07 26.32
N ASP A 286 -3.26 -12.05 27.16
CA ASP A 286 -2.27 -11.01 26.91
C ASP A 286 -0.83 -11.51 27.03
N VAL A 287 0.06 -10.94 26.21
CA VAL A 287 1.49 -11.25 26.17
C VAL A 287 2.31 -9.99 26.50
N ALA A 288 3.33 -10.16 27.34
CA ALA A 288 4.24 -9.08 27.70
C ALA A 288 5.18 -8.76 26.53
N GLY A 289 5.25 -7.49 26.13
CA GLY A 289 6.22 -7.03 25.16
C GLY A 289 7.67 -7.11 25.66
N THR A 290 8.62 -7.25 24.74
CA THR A 290 10.05 -7.35 25.03
C THR A 290 10.89 -6.45 24.13
N THR A 291 12.04 -5.98 24.62
CA THR A 291 13.03 -5.28 23.78
C THR A 291 14.00 -6.29 23.17
N LYS A 292 14.14 -6.25 21.84
CA LYS A 292 14.93 -7.20 21.05
C LYS A 292 16.04 -6.45 20.25
N PRO A 293 17.34 -6.70 20.55
CA PRO A 293 18.46 -6.06 19.86
C PRO A 293 18.79 -6.66 18.49
N GLY A 294 19.71 -6.00 17.75
CA GLY A 294 20.33 -6.54 16.53
C GLY A 294 19.45 -6.46 15.28
N TYR A 295 18.32 -5.77 15.41
CA TYR A 295 17.28 -5.77 14.41
C TYR A 295 17.50 -4.78 13.26
N ASN A 296 17.31 -5.18 11.99
CA ASN A 296 17.41 -4.27 10.85
C ASN A 296 16.15 -4.36 9.98
N PHE A 297 15.26 -3.36 10.07
CA PHE A 297 14.09 -3.26 9.22
C PHE A 297 14.52 -2.87 7.81
N VAL A 298 14.27 -3.77 6.86
CA VAL A 298 14.49 -3.50 5.44
C VAL A 298 13.22 -2.89 4.87
N ASP A 299 13.39 -1.87 4.03
CA ASP A 299 12.29 -1.26 3.29
C ASP A 299 11.44 -2.34 2.57
N PRO A 300 10.12 -2.41 2.86
CA PRO A 300 9.20 -3.29 2.16
C PRO A 300 9.18 -3.09 0.64
N ARG A 301 9.48 -1.88 0.14
CA ARG A 301 9.42 -1.45 -1.27
C ARG A 301 8.00 -1.50 -1.84
N TYR A 302 7.02 -0.93 -1.12
CA TYR A 302 5.66 -0.80 -1.66
C TYR A 302 5.68 0.01 -2.97
N PRO A 303 5.05 -0.47 -4.05
CA PRO A 303 5.02 0.23 -5.32
C PRO A 303 4.20 1.53 -5.22
N PRO A 304 4.51 2.54 -6.03
CA PRO A 304 3.71 3.76 -6.06
C PRO A 304 2.29 3.47 -6.58
N PRO A 305 1.26 4.14 -6.02
CA PRO A 305 -0.09 4.01 -6.52
C PRO A 305 -0.20 4.59 -7.95
N PRO A 306 -1.02 4.00 -8.84
CA PRO A 306 -1.19 4.52 -10.19
C PRO A 306 -1.98 5.84 -10.19
N ILE A 307 -1.40 6.87 -10.80
CA ILE A 307 -2.07 8.17 -10.99
C ILE A 307 -2.92 8.11 -12.26
N LEU A 308 -4.25 8.08 -12.11
CA LEU A 308 -5.19 7.98 -13.23
C LEU A 308 -5.82 9.33 -13.64
N GLY A 309 -5.63 10.38 -12.84
CA GLY A 309 -6.16 11.73 -13.09
C GLY A 309 -5.23 12.60 -13.92
N GLY A 310 -5.80 13.58 -14.62
CA GLY A 310 -5.05 14.59 -15.39
C GLY A 310 -4.51 15.74 -14.53
N ALA A 311 -3.98 16.77 -15.18
CA ALA A 311 -3.54 18.00 -14.50
C ALA A 311 -4.73 18.73 -13.86
N GLN A 312 -4.53 19.17 -12.62
CA GLN A 312 -5.48 19.93 -11.82
C GLN A 312 -4.91 21.33 -11.55
N SER A 313 -5.79 22.32 -11.44
CA SER A 313 -5.41 23.66 -11.00
C SER A 313 -5.18 23.69 -9.50
N ALA A 314 -4.49 24.74 -9.00
CA ALA A 314 -4.49 25.03 -7.57
C ALA A 314 -5.93 25.05 -7.02
N PRO A 315 -6.15 24.62 -5.76
CA PRO A 315 -7.45 24.75 -5.11
C PRO A 315 -7.96 26.18 -5.21
N GLY A 316 -9.16 26.31 -5.80
CA GLY A 316 -9.91 27.55 -5.80
C GLY A 316 -11.00 27.52 -4.74
N THR A 317 -12.13 28.17 -5.00
CA THR A 317 -13.26 28.19 -4.07
C THR A 317 -14.15 26.95 -4.16
N ASN A 318 -13.86 25.97 -5.01
CA ASN A 318 -14.69 24.77 -5.13
C ASN A 318 -14.47 23.87 -3.92
N VAL A 319 -15.55 23.43 -3.27
CA VAL A 319 -15.46 22.50 -2.13
C VAL A 319 -14.79 21.19 -2.56
N ILE A 320 -15.13 20.69 -3.75
CA ILE A 320 -14.66 19.40 -4.25
C ILE A 320 -13.36 19.59 -5.03
N LEU A 321 -12.30 18.91 -4.59
CA LEU A 321 -11.03 18.83 -5.31
C LEU A 321 -10.97 17.51 -6.09
N THR A 322 -10.65 17.54 -7.38
CA THR A 322 -10.66 16.31 -8.19
C THR A 322 -9.32 15.58 -8.08
N PRO A 323 -9.26 14.23 -8.06
CA PRO A 323 -7.99 13.51 -8.08
C PRO A 323 -7.20 13.78 -9.37
N GLY A 324 -5.88 13.72 -9.29
CA GLY A 324 -4.98 14.03 -10.40
C GLY A 324 -3.71 14.75 -9.94
N ILE A 325 -3.09 15.47 -10.87
CA ILE A 325 -1.77 16.06 -10.72
C ILE A 325 -1.89 17.54 -10.40
N TYR A 326 -1.50 17.94 -9.20
CA TYR A 326 -1.42 19.31 -8.74
C TYR A 326 0.04 19.78 -8.79
N THR A 327 0.36 20.62 -9.78
CA THR A 327 1.69 21.21 -9.90
C THR A 327 2.03 22.20 -8.77
N PRO A 328 1.14 23.14 -8.38
CA PRO A 328 1.38 24.00 -7.23
C PRO A 328 1.02 23.32 -5.91
N ASP A 329 1.68 23.73 -4.83
CA ASP A 329 1.27 23.37 -3.47
C ASP A 329 -0.12 24.00 -3.21
N PRO A 330 -1.09 23.22 -2.72
CA PRO A 330 -2.43 23.73 -2.45
C PRO A 330 -2.47 24.90 -1.44
N LEU A 331 -1.51 25.00 -0.53
CA LEU A 331 -1.37 26.05 0.49
C LEU A 331 -2.70 26.46 1.14
N PHE A 332 -3.32 25.50 1.81
CA PHE A 332 -4.61 25.66 2.48
C PHE A 332 -4.53 26.66 3.66
N THR A 333 -5.06 27.86 3.47
CA THR A 333 -4.87 29.03 4.37
C THR A 333 -6.14 29.89 4.55
N THR A 334 -7.28 29.41 4.06
CA THR A 334 -8.49 30.22 3.89
C THR A 334 -9.53 30.10 5.02
N HIS A 335 -9.32 29.19 5.96
CA HIS A 335 -10.23 28.76 7.03
C HIS A 335 -11.57 28.16 6.51
N VAL A 336 -11.49 27.24 5.56
CA VAL A 336 -12.65 26.65 4.86
C VAL A 336 -12.53 25.12 4.72
N CYS A 337 -13.51 24.40 4.15
CA CYS A 337 -13.47 22.92 4.05
C CYS A 337 -13.37 22.33 2.63
N TYR A 338 -12.40 21.46 2.39
CA TYR A 338 -12.27 20.76 1.11
C TYR A 338 -12.63 19.28 1.22
N PHE A 339 -13.40 18.82 0.24
CA PHE A 339 -13.77 17.42 0.08
C PHE A 339 -12.93 16.76 -1.02
N LEU A 340 -12.31 15.62 -0.70
CA LEU A 340 -11.54 14.81 -1.64
C LEU A 340 -12.36 13.58 -2.08
N PRO A 341 -12.90 13.52 -3.30
CA PRO A 341 -13.41 12.27 -3.87
C PRO A 341 -12.28 11.24 -3.99
N GLY A 342 -12.66 9.95 -3.96
CA GLY A 342 -11.70 8.85 -4.00
C GLY A 342 -10.80 8.88 -5.25
N GLY A 343 -9.52 8.61 -5.06
CA GLY A 343 -8.49 8.69 -6.09
C GLY A 343 -7.10 9.01 -5.54
N VAL A 344 -6.14 9.18 -6.44
CA VAL A 344 -4.75 9.54 -6.12
C VAL A 344 -4.55 11.03 -6.43
N TYR A 345 -3.97 11.76 -5.47
CA TYR A 345 -3.64 13.18 -5.59
C TYR A 345 -2.12 13.32 -5.59
N ASP A 346 -1.56 13.72 -6.73
CA ASP A 346 -0.13 13.94 -6.92
C ASP A 346 0.22 15.41 -6.67
N TRP A 347 0.79 15.70 -5.50
CA TRP A 347 1.14 17.05 -5.03
C TRP A 347 2.61 17.37 -5.37
N GLN A 348 2.87 17.82 -6.59
CA GLN A 348 4.24 17.90 -7.12
C GLN A 348 5.16 18.88 -6.38
N ALA A 349 4.59 19.99 -5.90
CA ALA A 349 5.31 20.99 -5.10
C ALA A 349 5.17 20.78 -3.57
N GLY A 350 4.52 19.70 -3.14
CA GLY A 350 4.20 19.43 -1.75
C GLY A 350 2.74 19.73 -1.39
N TYR A 351 2.42 19.48 -0.13
CA TYR A 351 1.11 19.68 0.47
C TYR A 351 1.27 20.50 1.74
N THR A 352 0.70 21.71 1.76
CA THR A 352 0.70 22.55 2.96
C THR A 352 -0.73 22.81 3.44
N ASN A 353 -1.02 22.51 4.70
CA ASN A 353 -2.25 22.93 5.38
C ASN A 353 -1.94 23.74 6.64
N ASN A 354 -2.45 24.97 6.66
CA ASN A 354 -2.23 25.97 7.70
C ASN A 354 -3.49 26.41 8.41
N SER A 355 -4.68 26.18 7.85
CA SER A 355 -5.92 26.61 8.51
C SER A 355 -7.21 25.98 7.99
N ASP A 356 -7.18 25.22 6.91
CA ASP A 356 -8.40 24.65 6.34
C ASP A 356 -8.64 23.26 6.91
N PHE A 357 -9.86 22.75 6.68
CA PHE A 357 -10.20 21.38 6.99
C PHE A 357 -10.33 20.56 5.70
N VAL A 358 -9.54 19.48 5.55
CA VAL A 358 -9.53 18.65 4.34
C VAL A 358 -9.91 17.21 4.68
N SER A 359 -10.91 16.65 4.01
CA SER A 359 -11.34 15.27 4.26
C SER A 359 -12.03 14.59 3.08
N ASN A 360 -12.08 13.25 3.07
CA ASN A 360 -12.89 12.43 2.16
C ASN A 360 -14.08 11.74 2.83
N GLU A 361 -14.36 12.05 4.09
CA GLU A 361 -15.47 11.54 4.90
C GLU A 361 -16.82 12.09 4.44
N LEU A 362 -17.80 11.23 4.17
CA LEU A 362 -19.15 11.67 3.76
C LEU A 362 -20.12 11.56 4.95
N LYS A 363 -20.50 12.70 5.52
CA LYS A 363 -21.32 12.79 6.73
C LYS A 363 -22.77 13.24 6.44
N PRO A 364 -23.76 12.88 7.26
CA PRO A 364 -25.12 13.41 7.12
C PRO A 364 -25.20 14.88 7.52
N PRO A 365 -26.28 15.60 7.13
CA PRO A 365 -26.64 16.85 7.81
C PRO A 365 -27.05 16.55 9.25
N ASP A 366 -26.78 17.47 10.18
CA ASP A 366 -27.12 17.34 11.61
C ASP A 366 -26.81 15.95 12.20
N GLU A 367 -25.53 15.64 12.37
CA GLU A 367 -25.08 14.35 12.92
C GLU A 367 -25.66 14.11 14.32
N PRO A 368 -26.25 12.93 14.59
CA PRO A 368 -26.89 12.64 15.88
C PRO A 368 -25.88 12.35 16.99
N ASN A 369 -26.30 12.51 18.23
CA ASN A 369 -25.56 12.06 19.40
C ASN A 369 -25.55 10.52 19.46
N TYR A 370 -24.40 9.93 19.84
CA TYR A 370 -24.21 8.47 19.90
C TYR A 370 -25.21 7.71 20.76
N ALA A 371 -25.78 8.36 21.78
CA ALA A 371 -26.75 7.75 22.69
C ALA A 371 -28.20 8.16 22.39
N ASN A 372 -28.42 9.18 21.55
CA ASN A 372 -29.75 9.73 21.32
C ASN A 372 -29.86 10.41 19.94
N ASN A 373 -30.63 9.79 19.08
CA ASN A 373 -30.88 10.20 17.71
C ASN A 373 -31.83 11.39 17.53
N THR A 374 -32.43 11.88 18.61
CA THR A 374 -33.23 13.13 18.61
C THR A 374 -32.40 14.35 18.97
N GLN A 375 -31.13 14.16 19.33
CA GLN A 375 -30.23 15.22 19.79
C GLN A 375 -29.05 15.34 18.85
N LEU A 376 -28.71 16.58 18.51
CA LEU A 376 -27.51 16.87 17.74
C LEU A 376 -26.26 16.47 18.53
N ALA A 377 -25.26 15.90 17.85
CA ALA A 377 -23.95 15.68 18.45
C ALA A 377 -23.35 17.02 18.89
N GLY A 378 -22.73 17.03 20.07
CA GLY A 378 -22.08 18.24 20.62
C GLY A 378 -20.93 18.76 19.74
N HIS A 379 -20.42 17.92 18.84
CA HIS A 379 -19.46 18.27 17.81
C HIS A 379 -19.93 17.68 16.47
N GLN A 380 -19.96 18.50 15.42
CA GLN A 380 -20.24 18.07 14.04
C GLN A 380 -18.90 17.90 13.33
N PHE A 381 -18.70 16.83 12.56
CA PHE A 381 -17.41 16.48 11.95
C PHE A 381 -16.81 17.62 11.13
N TRP A 382 -17.62 18.25 10.29
CA TRP A 382 -17.22 19.37 9.42
C TRP A 382 -17.12 20.73 10.14
N ASN A 383 -17.25 20.75 11.46
CA ASN A 383 -17.02 21.91 12.30
C ASN A 383 -15.79 21.68 13.20
N THR A 384 -14.61 22.11 12.76
CA THR A 384 -13.36 22.00 13.52
C THR A 384 -12.57 23.30 13.44
N ASN A 385 -11.80 23.62 14.48
CA ASN A 385 -10.87 24.75 14.47
C ASN A 385 -11.48 26.08 13.95
N SER A 386 -12.70 26.40 14.39
CA SER A 386 -13.46 27.60 13.94
C SER A 386 -13.90 27.60 12.46
N VAL A 387 -13.63 26.53 11.72
CA VAL A 387 -14.23 26.25 10.42
C VAL A 387 -15.64 25.68 10.67
N ASN A 388 -16.64 26.16 9.93
CA ASN A 388 -18.05 25.76 10.11
C ASN A 388 -18.67 25.30 8.77
N CYS A 389 -18.46 24.04 8.39
CA CYS A 389 -19.00 23.49 7.14
C CYS A 389 -19.97 22.34 7.36
N ALA A 390 -20.37 22.04 8.59
CA ALA A 390 -21.41 21.06 8.83
C ALA A 390 -22.70 21.49 8.11
N GLY A 391 -23.25 20.57 7.32
CA GLY A 391 -24.58 20.76 6.77
C GLY A 391 -25.64 20.55 7.85
N SER A 392 -26.84 21.00 7.55
CA SER A 392 -27.98 20.94 8.47
C SER A 392 -29.25 20.80 7.66
N ALA A 393 -30.35 20.32 8.26
CA ALA A 393 -31.62 20.18 7.58
C ALA A 393 -32.80 20.73 8.39
N GLN A 394 -33.82 21.18 7.67
CA GLN A 394 -35.08 21.63 8.22
C GLN A 394 -36.24 20.90 7.55
N VAL A 395 -37.12 20.35 8.38
CA VAL A 395 -38.38 19.73 7.94
C VAL A 395 -39.52 20.59 8.44
N THR A 396 -40.31 21.14 7.52
CA THR A 396 -41.38 22.09 7.83
C THR A 396 -42.67 21.70 7.14
N VAL A 397 -43.80 21.96 7.79
CA VAL A 397 -45.13 21.79 7.17
C VAL A 397 -45.49 23.07 6.44
N ILE A 398 -45.84 22.96 5.16
CA ILE A 398 -46.24 24.08 4.31
C ILE A 398 -47.62 23.83 3.70
N SER A 399 -48.28 24.87 3.23
CA SER A 399 -49.49 24.73 2.42
C SER A 399 -49.15 24.10 1.07
N GLY A 400 -49.96 23.15 0.61
CA GLY A 400 -49.75 22.49 -0.67
C GLY A 400 -51.03 21.88 -1.26
N PRO A 401 -51.02 21.56 -2.56
CA PRO A 401 -52.23 21.16 -3.30
C PRO A 401 -52.58 19.67 -3.15
N LYS A 402 -51.69 18.84 -2.59
CA LYS A 402 -51.86 17.39 -2.47
C LYS A 402 -51.55 16.92 -1.05
N ASP A 403 -52.62 16.60 -0.33
CA ASP A 403 -52.60 16.31 1.09
C ASP A 403 -51.69 15.13 1.45
N VAL A 404 -50.65 15.40 2.24
CA VAL A 404 -49.97 14.37 3.02
C VAL A 404 -50.96 13.84 4.07
N PRO A 405 -51.01 12.52 4.33
CA PRO A 405 -51.93 11.97 5.33
C PRO A 405 -51.77 12.63 6.72
N VAL A 406 -52.91 12.96 7.33
CA VAL A 406 -52.98 13.52 8.69
C VAL A 406 -52.33 12.56 9.68
N GLY A 407 -51.40 13.08 10.47
CA GLY A 407 -50.59 12.29 11.37
C GLY A 407 -49.30 13.01 11.75
N THR A 408 -48.55 12.40 12.67
CA THR A 408 -47.18 12.81 12.96
C THR A 408 -46.24 11.97 12.11
N TRP A 409 -45.41 12.63 11.32
CA TRP A 409 -44.39 12.00 10.50
C TRP A 409 -43.02 12.23 11.12
N SER A 410 -42.15 11.24 11.01
CA SER A 410 -40.72 11.36 11.32
C SER A 410 -39.90 11.28 10.04
N PHE A 411 -38.75 11.95 10.01
CA PHE A 411 -37.86 12.00 8.86
C PHE A 411 -36.40 11.89 9.30
N VAL A 412 -35.60 11.21 8.48
CA VAL A 412 -34.14 11.19 8.58
C VAL A 412 -33.54 11.35 7.19
N LEU A 413 -32.36 11.95 7.13
CA LEU A 413 -31.67 12.24 5.87
C LEU A 413 -30.29 11.58 5.86
N THR A 414 -29.89 11.05 4.71
CA THR A 414 -28.51 10.59 4.48
C THR A 414 -27.89 11.39 3.34
N SER A 415 -26.59 11.67 3.43
CA SER A 415 -25.80 12.24 2.35
C SER A 415 -25.37 11.12 1.40
N THR A 416 -25.50 11.33 0.10
CA THR A 416 -25.13 10.34 -0.93
C THR A 416 -24.11 10.91 -1.91
N ARG A 417 -23.21 10.04 -2.38
CA ARG A 417 -22.25 10.34 -3.44
C ARG A 417 -21.94 9.10 -4.25
N THR A 418 -21.65 9.25 -5.53
CA THR A 418 -21.05 8.18 -6.33
C THR A 418 -19.52 8.32 -6.39
N ALA A 419 -18.80 7.25 -6.07
CA ALA A 419 -17.37 7.09 -6.28
C ALA A 419 -17.11 6.21 -7.51
N MET A 420 -16.02 6.48 -8.24
CA MET A 420 -15.63 5.71 -9.42
C MET A 420 -14.26 5.05 -9.20
N TYR A 421 -14.16 3.76 -9.50
CA TYR A 421 -12.87 3.05 -9.51
C TYR A 421 -12.88 1.96 -10.58
N GLY A 422 -11.80 1.87 -11.36
CA GLY A 422 -11.69 0.86 -12.44
C GLY A 422 -12.79 0.94 -13.51
N GLY A 423 -13.41 2.11 -13.70
CA GLY A 423 -14.57 2.30 -14.59
C GLY A 423 -15.91 1.83 -14.01
N LEU A 424 -15.92 1.31 -12.78
CA LEU A 424 -17.12 0.93 -12.04
C LEU A 424 -17.55 2.04 -11.08
N SER A 425 -18.85 2.09 -10.83
CA SER A 425 -19.52 3.05 -9.96
C SER A 425 -19.88 2.40 -8.63
N TYR A 426 -19.59 3.10 -7.53
CA TYR A 426 -19.86 2.68 -6.17
C TYR A 426 -20.64 3.78 -5.45
N VAL A 427 -21.83 3.46 -4.97
CA VAL A 427 -22.66 4.39 -4.21
C VAL A 427 -22.16 4.45 -2.77
N ARG A 428 -21.89 5.66 -2.29
CA ARG A 428 -21.58 6.01 -0.90
C ARG A 428 -22.81 6.67 -0.29
N GLU A 429 -23.17 6.27 0.91
CA GLU A 429 -24.31 6.82 1.63
C GLU A 429 -24.03 6.87 3.14
N SER A 430 -24.16 8.04 3.74
CA SER A 430 -23.83 8.23 5.16
C SER A 430 -24.83 7.53 6.10
N ALA A 431 -24.48 7.44 7.38
CA ALA A 431 -25.45 7.19 8.44
C ALA A 431 -26.57 8.26 8.42
N PRO A 432 -27.75 7.99 8.99
CA PRO A 432 -28.83 8.97 9.07
C PRO A 432 -28.51 10.18 9.96
N SER A 433 -29.10 11.33 9.63
CA SER A 433 -29.16 12.53 10.48
C SER A 433 -29.89 12.28 11.80
N ILE A 434 -29.97 13.30 12.66
CA ILE A 434 -31.02 13.33 13.68
C ILE A 434 -32.41 13.11 13.08
N CYS A 435 -33.32 12.61 13.89
CA CYS A 435 -34.73 12.49 13.53
C CYS A 435 -35.46 13.83 13.66
N TYR A 436 -36.12 14.23 12.57
CA TYR A 436 -37.04 15.36 12.54
C TYR A 436 -38.48 14.88 12.63
N THR A 437 -39.37 15.68 13.20
CA THR A 437 -40.81 15.37 13.22
C THR A 437 -41.64 16.50 12.62
N ALA A 438 -42.69 16.14 11.89
CA ALA A 438 -43.64 17.08 11.31
C ALA A 438 -45.08 16.61 11.60
N LYS A 439 -45.91 17.50 12.14
CA LYS A 439 -47.31 17.19 12.46
C LYS A 439 -48.25 17.77 11.42
N ILE A 440 -48.90 16.88 10.68
CA ILE A 440 -49.94 17.21 9.70
C ILE A 440 -51.29 17.20 10.41
N THR A 441 -52.01 18.32 10.38
CA THR A 441 -53.23 18.56 11.17
C THR A 441 -54.50 18.70 10.32
N GLY A 442 -54.38 18.90 9.01
CA GLY A 442 -55.52 19.08 8.12
C GLY A 442 -55.18 18.84 6.66
N SER A 443 -56.17 19.08 5.78
CA SER A 443 -55.99 19.03 4.34
C SER A 443 -55.12 20.19 3.84
N SER A 444 -54.62 20.06 2.62
CA SER A 444 -53.76 21.01 1.90
C SER A 444 -52.44 21.31 2.59
N GLN A 445 -51.86 20.28 3.22
CA GLN A 445 -50.56 20.35 3.88
C GLN A 445 -49.56 19.39 3.21
N ASN A 446 -48.39 19.92 2.89
CA ASN A 446 -47.23 19.21 2.36
C ASN A 446 -46.05 19.37 3.33
N VAL A 447 -44.99 18.59 3.13
CA VAL A 447 -43.76 18.71 3.91
C VAL A 447 -42.66 19.29 3.02
N ARG A 448 -42.04 20.39 3.44
CA ARG A 448 -40.85 20.92 2.78
C ARG A 448 -39.61 20.52 3.58
N VAL A 449 -38.68 19.90 2.89
CA VAL A 449 -37.35 19.58 3.38
C VAL A 449 -36.36 20.55 2.74
N VAL A 450 -35.56 21.21 3.57
CA VAL A 450 -34.48 22.11 3.13
C VAL A 450 -33.19 21.62 3.75
N VAL A 451 -32.13 21.53 2.95
CA VAL A 451 -30.81 21.08 3.40
C VAL A 451 -29.79 22.16 3.08
N SER A 452 -29.07 22.64 4.09
CA SER A 452 -27.81 23.35 3.91
C SER A 452 -26.74 22.31 3.58
N ASN A 453 -26.07 22.47 2.45
CA ASN A 453 -25.26 21.39 1.88
C ASN A 453 -24.10 20.99 2.82
N VAL A 454 -23.81 19.69 2.81
CA VAL A 454 -22.67 19.05 3.47
C VAL A 454 -21.56 18.88 2.43
N PRO A 455 -20.28 19.16 2.76
CA PRO A 455 -19.17 18.90 1.86
C PRO A 455 -19.17 17.47 1.29
N GLY A 456 -19.03 17.35 -0.03
CA GLY A 456 -18.94 16.08 -0.74
C GLY A 456 -20.26 15.43 -1.15
N ALA A 457 -21.40 15.80 -0.56
CA ALA A 457 -22.70 15.28 -0.95
C ALA A 457 -23.07 15.70 -2.38
N SER A 458 -23.58 14.75 -3.17
CA SER A 458 -24.19 15.04 -4.48
C SER A 458 -25.70 14.94 -4.47
N ALA A 459 -26.27 14.29 -3.45
CA ALA A 459 -27.70 14.24 -3.19
C ALA A 459 -27.98 13.84 -1.74
N TYR A 460 -29.22 13.98 -1.31
CA TYR A 460 -29.72 13.56 -0.01
C TYR A 460 -30.89 12.60 -0.19
N ASN A 461 -30.81 11.41 0.39
CA ASN A 461 -31.97 10.52 0.50
C ASN A 461 -32.78 10.94 1.72
N ILE A 462 -34.09 11.10 1.53
CA ILE A 462 -35.04 11.52 2.56
C ILE A 462 -35.93 10.33 2.89
N TYR A 463 -35.74 9.80 4.10
CA TYR A 463 -36.52 8.70 4.61
C TYR A 463 -37.63 9.24 5.51
N ALA A 464 -38.81 8.62 5.46
CA ALA A 464 -39.98 9.02 6.22
C ALA A 464 -40.61 7.85 7.00
N GLY A 465 -41.34 8.16 8.07
CA GLY A 465 -42.10 7.19 8.86
C GLY A 465 -43.41 7.79 9.40
N PRO A 466 -44.57 7.12 9.28
CA PRO A 466 -45.87 7.66 9.70
C PRO A 466 -46.15 7.57 11.21
N SER A 467 -45.18 7.12 12.03
CA SER A 467 -45.36 6.88 13.46
C SER A 467 -45.08 8.12 14.33
N GLY A 468 -44.37 9.12 13.78
CA GLY A 468 -43.82 10.24 14.55
C GLY A 468 -42.75 9.81 15.55
N SER A 469 -42.31 8.55 15.49
CA SER A 469 -41.26 7.99 16.34
C SER A 469 -39.92 8.02 15.59
N CYS A 470 -38.87 8.37 16.32
CA CYS A 470 -37.48 8.32 15.88
C CYS A 470 -36.86 6.92 16.02
N SER A 471 -37.68 5.90 16.24
CA SER A 471 -37.26 4.49 16.21
C SER A 471 -37.67 3.80 14.91
N GLY A 472 -38.22 4.54 13.96
CA GLY A 472 -38.71 4.01 12.68
C GLY A 472 -40.01 3.21 12.78
N PRO A 473 -40.29 2.33 11.81
CA PRO A 473 -39.47 2.06 10.63
C PRO A 473 -39.50 3.22 9.62
N PHE A 474 -38.40 3.45 8.92
CA PHE A 474 -38.26 4.50 7.91
C PHE A 474 -38.14 3.90 6.51
N GLY A 475 -38.81 4.51 5.53
CA GLY A 475 -38.72 4.16 4.11
C GLY A 475 -38.30 5.36 3.25
N LEU A 476 -37.52 5.12 2.20
CA LEU A 476 -37.06 6.17 1.29
C LEU A 476 -38.25 6.80 0.58
N ALA A 477 -38.54 8.07 0.88
CA ALA A 477 -39.63 8.81 0.26
C ALA A 477 -39.19 9.55 -1.00
N LYS A 478 -37.98 10.14 -0.98
CA LYS A 478 -37.47 10.92 -2.11
C LYS A 478 -35.97 11.15 -2.03
N THR A 479 -35.36 11.45 -3.17
CA THR A 479 -33.97 11.91 -3.24
C THR A 479 -33.92 13.36 -3.71
N LEU A 480 -33.20 14.20 -2.97
CA LEU A 480 -32.95 15.60 -3.27
C LEU A 480 -31.54 15.77 -3.82
N THR A 481 -31.39 16.17 -5.08
CA THR A 481 -30.08 16.35 -5.71
C THR A 481 -29.45 17.69 -5.35
N VAL A 482 -28.12 17.71 -5.16
CA VAL A 482 -27.35 18.96 -5.06
C VAL A 482 -27.14 19.53 -6.46
N ALA A 483 -27.56 20.78 -6.67
CA ALA A 483 -27.45 21.46 -7.94
C ALA A 483 -26.14 22.24 -8.04
N GLY A 484 -25.47 22.14 -9.20
CA GLY A 484 -24.24 22.88 -9.48
C GLY A 484 -23.03 22.37 -8.68
N THR A 485 -22.08 23.27 -8.42
CA THR A 485 -20.84 22.95 -7.69
C THR A 485 -20.79 23.81 -6.42
N PRO A 486 -20.90 23.20 -5.23
CA PRO A 486 -20.77 23.92 -3.97
C PRO A 486 -19.45 24.71 -3.88
N LEU A 487 -19.55 25.93 -3.38
CA LEU A 487 -18.41 26.82 -3.18
C LEU A 487 -18.07 26.93 -1.69
N ASN A 488 -16.87 27.42 -1.41
CA ASN A 488 -16.26 27.34 -0.10
C ASN A 488 -15.51 28.64 0.23
N ASN A 489 -16.20 29.77 0.11
CA ASN A 489 -15.59 31.09 0.24
C ASN A 489 -16.23 31.97 1.32
N ASN A 490 -17.28 31.50 2.01
CA ASN A 490 -17.89 32.22 3.15
C ASN A 490 -18.47 31.30 4.24
N THR A 491 -17.93 30.10 4.44
CA THR A 491 -18.48 29.11 5.39
C THR A 491 -18.43 29.57 6.85
N ILE A 492 -17.51 30.48 7.21
CA ILE A 492 -17.34 30.98 8.57
C ILE A 492 -18.48 31.94 8.96
N GLY A 493 -19.34 31.49 9.88
CA GLY A 493 -20.37 32.33 10.53
C GLY A 493 -21.68 32.47 9.76
N TYR A 494 -21.78 31.88 8.57
CA TYR A 494 -22.98 31.96 7.73
C TYR A 494 -23.57 30.59 7.35
N CYS A 495 -22.79 29.52 7.43
CA CYS A 495 -23.31 28.15 7.30
C CYS A 495 -23.63 27.58 8.70
N PRO A 496 -24.73 26.80 8.85
CA PRO A 496 -25.71 26.44 7.82
C PRO A 496 -26.73 27.56 7.48
N ASP A 497 -27.19 27.64 6.22
CA ASP A 497 -28.25 28.56 5.76
C ASP A 497 -29.35 27.80 4.98
N PHE A 498 -30.61 28.09 5.30
CA PHE A 498 -31.80 27.46 4.71
C PHE A 498 -32.59 28.38 3.77
N SER A 499 -32.09 29.59 3.55
CA SER A 499 -32.68 30.59 2.65
C SER A 499 -31.93 30.65 1.33
N SER A 500 -32.57 31.05 0.23
CA SER A 500 -31.89 31.25 -1.07
C SER A 500 -30.88 32.43 -1.07
N SER A 501 -30.43 32.85 0.10
CA SER A 501 -29.48 33.92 0.33
C SER A 501 -28.06 33.42 0.02
N PRO A 502 -27.18 34.24 -0.55
CA PRO A 502 -25.80 33.85 -0.86
C PRO A 502 -24.90 33.78 0.38
N LEU A 503 -25.47 33.72 1.59
CA LEU A 503 -24.72 33.82 2.84
C LEU A 503 -23.92 32.55 3.12
N CYS A 504 -24.44 31.36 2.82
CA CYS A 504 -23.67 30.12 2.88
C CYS A 504 -23.24 29.65 1.48
N SER A 505 -21.93 29.56 1.23
CA SER A 505 -21.36 29.26 -0.09
C SER A 505 -21.51 27.80 -0.49
N LEU A 506 -21.72 26.92 0.49
CA LEU A 506 -22.07 25.52 0.24
C LEU A 506 -23.42 25.40 -0.47
N GLY A 507 -24.27 26.44 -0.36
CA GLY A 507 -25.60 26.50 -0.92
C GLY A 507 -26.61 25.70 -0.12
N ASN A 508 -27.84 25.69 -0.61
CA ASN A 508 -28.90 24.86 -0.06
C ASN A 508 -29.81 24.32 -1.14
N GLU A 509 -30.46 23.23 -0.77
CA GLU A 509 -31.37 22.51 -1.62
C GLU A 509 -32.71 22.37 -0.91
N SER A 510 -33.79 22.35 -1.67
CA SER A 510 -35.10 22.10 -1.07
C SER A 510 -36.00 21.29 -1.97
N ILE A 511 -36.82 20.47 -1.33
CA ILE A 511 -37.82 19.65 -2.00
C ILE A 511 -39.11 19.65 -1.20
N THR A 512 -40.23 19.59 -1.90
CA THR A 512 -41.54 19.43 -1.29
C THR A 512 -42.03 18.00 -1.51
N LEU A 513 -42.33 17.33 -0.41
CA LEU A 513 -42.98 16.03 -0.35
C LEU A 513 -44.50 16.25 -0.27
N ASP A 514 -45.23 15.55 -1.11
CA ASP A 514 -46.68 15.62 -1.19
C ASP A 514 -47.34 14.26 -0.90
N GLY A 515 -48.68 14.20 -0.96
CA GLY A 515 -49.42 12.96 -0.75
C GLY A 515 -49.10 11.81 -1.72
N SER A 516 -48.43 12.06 -2.85
CA SER A 516 -47.91 11.00 -3.73
C SER A 516 -46.55 10.47 -3.32
N ASP A 517 -45.73 11.28 -2.65
CA ASP A 517 -44.45 10.82 -2.08
C ASP A 517 -44.65 10.07 -0.75
N LEU A 518 -45.70 10.42 0.00
CA LEU A 518 -45.99 9.91 1.35
C LEU A 518 -47.36 9.21 1.45
N ALA A 519 -47.74 8.49 0.39
CA ALA A 519 -49.06 7.85 0.30
C ALA A 519 -49.25 6.75 1.35
N SER A 520 -50.46 6.65 1.92
CA SER A 520 -50.81 5.59 2.87
C SER A 520 -51.26 4.30 2.15
N PRO A 521 -50.83 3.10 2.59
CA PRO A 521 -49.89 2.85 3.68
C PRO A 521 -48.44 3.07 3.25
N PHE A 522 -47.74 3.98 3.93
CA PHE A 522 -46.31 4.18 3.74
C PHE A 522 -45.57 3.21 4.67
N ALA A 523 -44.95 2.17 4.10
CA ALA A 523 -44.22 1.18 4.87
C ALA A 523 -42.98 0.74 4.09
N PRO A 524 -41.80 0.77 4.72
CA PRO A 524 -40.59 0.29 4.06
C PRO A 524 -40.67 -1.20 3.77
N ASN A 525 -40.01 -1.61 2.68
CA ASN A 525 -40.02 -2.97 2.18
C ASN A 525 -38.59 -3.54 2.15
N ILE A 526 -38.38 -4.60 2.92
CA ILE A 526 -37.07 -5.28 3.03
C ILE A 526 -36.60 -5.94 1.73
N SER A 527 -37.53 -6.17 0.79
CA SER A 527 -37.22 -6.75 -0.53
C SER A 527 -36.77 -5.71 -1.56
N ILE A 528 -36.79 -4.42 -1.20
CA ILE A 528 -36.32 -3.34 -2.07
C ILE A 528 -34.88 -3.00 -1.73
N ALA A 529 -34.07 -2.92 -2.78
CA ALA A 529 -32.68 -2.51 -2.73
C ALA A 529 -32.51 -1.10 -2.10
N PRO A 530 -31.47 -0.86 -1.29
CA PRO A 530 -31.16 0.47 -0.76
C PRO A 530 -30.98 1.52 -1.86
N GLY A 531 -31.52 2.72 -1.64
CA GLY A 531 -31.49 3.82 -2.61
C GLY A 531 -32.68 3.85 -3.58
N PHE A 532 -33.63 2.91 -3.46
CA PHE A 532 -34.91 2.94 -4.18
C PHE A 532 -36.06 3.31 -3.24
N ILE A 533 -37.14 3.87 -3.79
CA ILE A 533 -38.34 4.25 -3.02
C ILE A 533 -38.81 3.08 -2.15
N ASP A 534 -39.18 3.39 -0.91
CA ASP A 534 -39.58 2.46 0.16
C ASP A 534 -38.45 1.55 0.71
N SER A 535 -37.19 1.70 0.30
CA SER A 535 -36.07 0.99 0.94
C SER A 535 -35.77 1.54 2.33
N TYR A 536 -35.18 0.69 3.19
CA TYR A 536 -34.68 1.11 4.49
C TYR A 536 -33.43 1.99 4.36
N PRO A 537 -33.17 2.90 5.32
CA PRO A 537 -31.88 3.54 5.43
C PRO A 537 -30.77 2.51 5.67
N PRO A 538 -29.51 2.85 5.35
CA PRO A 538 -28.37 1.94 5.48
C PRO A 538 -28.14 1.44 6.91
N ASP A 539 -28.53 2.22 7.92
CA ASP A 539 -28.49 1.79 9.31
C ASP A 539 -29.68 2.33 10.10
N GLY A 540 -29.95 1.75 11.27
CA GLY A 540 -30.74 2.42 12.30
C GLY A 540 -30.01 3.68 12.76
N GLU A 541 -30.73 4.66 13.30
CA GLU A 541 -30.16 5.93 13.76
C GLU A 541 -29.15 5.71 14.92
N THR A 542 -27.92 5.32 14.59
CA THR A 542 -26.77 5.30 15.49
C THR A 542 -25.82 6.39 15.03
N ALA A 543 -25.23 7.13 15.97
CA ALA A 543 -24.26 8.12 15.56
C ALA A 543 -23.06 7.41 14.93
N PRO A 544 -22.45 8.02 13.90
CA PRO A 544 -21.15 7.56 13.44
C PRO A 544 -20.13 7.55 14.59
N LEU A 545 -20.29 8.46 15.57
CA LEU A 545 -19.31 8.70 16.62
C LEU A 545 -19.38 7.64 17.73
N ARG A 546 -18.35 6.78 17.83
CA ARG A 546 -18.07 6.08 19.07
C ARG A 546 -17.44 7.10 20.06
N GLN A 547 -17.94 7.07 21.30
CA GLN A 547 -17.47 7.84 22.47
C GLN A 547 -17.05 9.32 22.27
N ASN A 548 -17.95 10.18 21.79
CA ASN A 548 -17.84 11.66 21.80
C ASN A 548 -16.68 12.26 20.98
N LEU A 549 -16.05 11.49 20.10
CA LEU A 549 -14.98 12.01 19.25
C LEU A 549 -15.51 12.24 17.82
N PRO A 550 -15.23 13.38 17.17
CA PRO A 550 -15.90 13.83 15.95
C PRO A 550 -15.76 12.94 14.73
N ASN A 551 -14.78 12.04 14.74
CA ASN A 551 -14.21 11.36 13.58
C ASN A 551 -14.30 9.83 13.67
N GLU A 552 -14.84 9.27 14.74
CA GLU A 552 -15.08 7.83 14.79
C GLU A 552 -16.20 7.50 13.79
N ASN A 553 -15.94 6.55 12.89
CA ASN A 553 -16.98 5.89 12.11
C ASN A 553 -17.58 4.77 12.98
N ALA A 554 -18.82 4.35 12.69
CA ALA A 554 -19.40 3.21 13.37
C ALA A 554 -18.49 1.98 13.19
N ASN A 555 -18.48 1.06 14.16
CA ASN A 555 -17.78 -0.21 13.97
C ASN A 555 -18.25 -0.82 12.65
N ARG A 556 -17.30 -1.16 11.74
CA ARG A 556 -17.60 -1.87 10.49
C ARG A 556 -18.61 -2.97 10.77
N ALA A 557 -19.85 -2.75 10.38
CA ALA A 557 -20.91 -3.69 10.69
C ALA A 557 -21.01 -4.74 9.57
N ALA A 558 -21.59 -5.90 9.90
CA ALA A 558 -21.87 -6.89 8.87
C ALA A 558 -22.92 -6.28 7.92
N PRO A 559 -22.66 -6.20 6.60
CA PRO A 559 -23.63 -5.70 5.64
C PRO A 559 -24.99 -6.40 5.85
N PRO A 560 -26.12 -5.68 5.83
CA PRO A 560 -26.30 -4.31 5.32
C PRO A 560 -26.06 -3.16 6.32
N HIS A 561 -25.64 -3.43 7.55
CA HIS A 561 -25.57 -2.43 8.63
C HIS A 561 -24.30 -1.58 8.54
N GLY A 562 -24.27 -0.38 9.15
CA GLY A 562 -23.13 0.56 9.19
C GLY A 562 -23.27 1.77 8.24
N ASP A 563 -22.34 2.72 8.29
CA ASP A 563 -22.31 3.79 7.29
C ASP A 563 -21.80 3.23 5.94
N ARG A 564 -22.55 3.41 4.84
CA ARG A 564 -22.09 2.98 3.50
C ARG A 564 -21.11 3.99 2.90
N ALA A 565 -20.87 5.08 3.61
CA ALA A 565 -20.10 6.21 3.13
C ALA A 565 -18.61 5.91 3.21
N ASN A 566 -18.17 5.29 4.29
CA ASN A 566 -16.76 5.19 4.66
C ASN A 566 -16.37 3.73 4.98
N GLU A 567 -17.35 2.82 5.07
CA GLU A 567 -17.12 1.38 5.20
C GLU A 567 -17.02 0.67 3.82
N ASN A 568 -16.35 -0.49 3.78
CA ASN A 568 -16.06 -1.27 2.55
C ASN A 568 -17.28 -2.02 2.00
N GLN A 569 -18.36 -1.28 1.77
CA GLN A 569 -19.64 -1.82 1.34
C GLN A 569 -19.86 -1.55 -0.14
N CYS A 570 -20.29 -2.58 -0.87
CA CYS A 570 -20.64 -2.47 -2.29
C CYS A 570 -22.08 -2.93 -2.51
N ASP A 571 -22.66 -2.42 -3.58
CA ASP A 571 -23.93 -2.91 -4.10
C ASP A 571 -23.69 -4.12 -5.03
N THR A 572 -24.56 -5.12 -4.94
CA THR A 572 -24.54 -6.31 -5.82
C THR A 572 -25.51 -6.16 -6.98
N THR A 573 -25.36 -7.01 -8.01
CA THR A 573 -26.37 -7.14 -9.06
C THR A 573 -27.66 -7.71 -8.42
N GLY A 574 -28.59 -6.83 -8.08
CA GLY A 574 -29.80 -7.16 -7.32
C GLY A 574 -30.07 -6.21 -6.15
N GLY A 575 -29.16 -5.28 -5.85
CA GLY A 575 -29.40 -4.25 -4.87
C GLY A 575 -29.21 -4.67 -3.41
N ALA A 576 -28.63 -5.85 -3.16
CA ALA A 576 -28.32 -6.31 -1.82
C ALA A 576 -26.94 -5.79 -1.40
N LEU A 577 -26.84 -5.27 -0.17
CA LEU A 577 -25.57 -4.83 0.40
C LEU A 577 -24.70 -6.02 0.75
N THR A 578 -23.46 -6.00 0.26
CA THR A 578 -22.47 -7.01 0.62
C THR A 578 -21.11 -6.34 0.79
N ALA A 579 -20.21 -7.03 1.50
CA ALA A 579 -18.82 -6.61 1.53
C ALA A 579 -18.27 -6.69 0.11
N CYS A 580 -17.62 -5.63 -0.36
CA CYS A 580 -17.17 -5.54 -1.74
C CYS A 580 -16.51 -6.87 -2.21
N PRO A 581 -16.97 -7.46 -3.35
CA PRO A 581 -16.37 -8.68 -3.89
C PRO A 581 -15.03 -8.31 -4.54
N GLY A 582 -14.05 -8.04 -3.69
CA GLY A 582 -12.74 -7.52 -4.04
C GLY A 582 -12.24 -6.46 -3.06
N PRO A 583 -10.93 -6.19 -3.07
CA PRO A 583 -10.28 -5.22 -2.18
C PRO A 583 -10.63 -3.78 -2.59
N ILE A 584 -11.88 -3.34 -2.47
CA ILE A 584 -12.31 -1.97 -2.80
C ILE A 584 -12.93 -1.27 -1.58
N THR A 585 -12.50 -0.02 -1.38
CA THR A 585 -13.03 0.95 -0.42
C THR A 585 -13.51 2.18 -1.17
N PRO A 586 -14.83 2.34 -1.41
CA PRO A 586 -15.35 3.51 -2.10
C PRO A 586 -14.93 4.81 -1.40
N GLY A 587 -14.40 5.78 -2.16
CA GLY A 587 -13.98 7.07 -1.58
C GLY A 587 -12.55 7.11 -1.02
N ALA A 588 -11.81 6.00 -1.00
CA ALA A 588 -10.42 5.99 -0.54
C ALA A 588 -9.52 6.95 -1.33
N VAL A 589 -8.65 7.64 -0.61
CA VAL A 589 -7.71 8.62 -1.14
C VAL A 589 -6.28 8.21 -0.84
N VAL A 590 -5.39 8.49 -1.79
CA VAL A 590 -3.93 8.47 -1.55
C VAL A 590 -3.36 9.85 -1.84
N SER A 591 -2.66 10.41 -0.85
CA SER A 591 -1.79 11.56 -1.02
C SER A 591 -0.43 11.09 -1.51
N TYR A 592 -0.05 11.46 -2.73
CA TYR A 592 1.23 11.12 -3.34
C TYR A 592 2.07 12.39 -3.43
N ILE A 593 3.27 12.38 -2.82
CA ILE A 593 4.20 13.52 -2.86
C ILE A 593 5.52 13.07 -3.48
N PRO A 594 5.80 13.44 -4.74
CA PRO A 594 7.05 13.07 -5.41
C PRO A 594 8.25 13.85 -4.86
N SER A 595 9.45 13.45 -5.27
CA SER A 595 10.69 14.16 -4.95
C SER A 595 10.61 15.63 -5.36
N GLY A 596 10.93 16.53 -4.42
CA GLY A 596 10.85 17.99 -4.59
C GLY A 596 9.70 18.64 -3.84
N GLY A 597 8.68 17.87 -3.43
CA GLY A 597 7.58 18.31 -2.58
C GLY A 597 7.69 17.78 -1.15
N CYS A 598 7.04 18.48 -0.22
CA CYS A 598 7.05 18.19 1.21
C CYS A 598 5.64 18.19 1.78
N LEU A 599 5.38 17.34 2.76
CA LEU A 599 4.19 17.45 3.59
C LEU A 599 4.44 18.43 4.73
N ASN A 600 3.76 19.57 4.69
CA ASN A 600 3.78 20.59 5.73
C ASN A 600 2.38 20.72 6.34
N ASP A 601 2.00 19.75 7.15
CA ASP A 601 0.79 19.85 7.95
C ASP A 601 1.12 20.57 9.26
N THR A 602 0.79 21.86 9.32
CA THR A 602 1.14 22.69 10.47
C THR A 602 0.09 22.60 11.56
N SER A 603 0.35 23.18 12.73
CA SER A 603 -0.62 23.17 13.85
C SER A 603 -1.82 24.09 13.65
N GLY A 604 -2.04 24.61 12.43
CA GLY A 604 -3.06 25.59 12.14
C GLY A 604 -4.27 25.05 11.38
N GLY A 605 -4.14 23.97 10.59
CA GLY A 605 -5.23 23.31 9.86
C GLY A 605 -5.50 21.90 10.36
N ASP A 606 -6.51 21.24 9.79
CA ASP A 606 -6.88 19.86 10.11
C ASP A 606 -7.06 19.00 8.82
N ASN A 607 -6.64 17.73 8.85
CA ASN A 607 -6.80 16.75 7.77
C ASN A 607 -7.35 15.44 8.31
N VAL A 608 -8.46 14.94 7.76
CA VAL A 608 -8.98 13.60 8.08
C VAL A 608 -9.16 12.82 6.79
N ILE A 609 -8.20 11.96 6.46
CA ILE A 609 -8.15 11.27 5.17
C ILE A 609 -8.04 9.78 5.39
N PHE A 610 -8.93 9.00 4.76
CA PHE A 610 -8.85 7.54 4.74
C PHE A 610 -8.44 6.98 3.37
N SER A 611 -7.61 5.94 3.41
CA SER A 611 -7.31 5.11 2.24
C SER A 611 -8.14 3.82 2.26
N GLY A 612 -7.75 2.81 1.49
CA GLY A 612 -8.54 1.62 1.32
C GLY A 612 -7.83 0.49 0.64
N TYR A 613 -8.53 -0.64 0.55
CA TYR A 613 -7.96 -1.89 0.07
C TYR A 613 -7.36 -1.80 -1.34
N GLN A 614 -7.90 -0.97 -2.22
CA GLN A 614 -7.43 -0.83 -3.60
C GLN A 614 -6.07 -0.15 -3.73
N TYR A 615 -5.60 0.46 -2.65
CA TYR A 615 -4.31 1.12 -2.52
C TYR A 615 -3.48 0.52 -1.37
N ASP A 616 -3.79 -0.74 -0.99
CA ASP A 616 -3.16 -1.43 0.14
C ASP A 616 -3.19 -0.60 1.44
N TRP A 617 -4.25 0.18 1.64
CA TRP A 617 -4.41 1.11 2.75
C TRP A 617 -3.31 2.19 2.85
N ILE A 618 -2.50 2.40 1.83
CA ILE A 618 -1.52 3.50 1.84
C ILE A 618 -2.26 4.82 1.69
N VAL A 619 -2.18 5.69 2.69
CA VAL A 619 -2.84 7.01 2.71
C VAL A 619 -1.89 8.13 2.32
N LEU A 620 -0.61 8.00 2.67
CA LEU A 620 0.46 8.90 2.24
C LEU A 620 1.60 8.07 1.64
N TYR A 621 1.99 8.40 0.41
CA TYR A 621 3.08 7.76 -0.29
C TYR A 621 4.12 8.78 -0.74
N GLU A 622 5.38 8.52 -0.39
CA GLU A 622 6.53 9.20 -0.97
C GLU A 622 7.53 8.19 -1.56
N PRO A 623 8.10 8.45 -2.75
CA PRO A 623 9.01 7.51 -3.39
C PRO A 623 10.30 7.30 -2.60
N GLY A 624 10.71 6.04 -2.45
CA GLY A 624 11.99 5.65 -1.87
C GLY A 624 13.09 5.38 -2.89
N ALA A 625 14.25 4.95 -2.41
CA ALA A 625 15.37 4.55 -3.29
C ALA A 625 15.03 3.38 -4.24
N ALA A 626 14.03 2.56 -3.89
CA ALA A 626 13.53 1.49 -4.75
C ALA A 626 12.75 2.00 -5.98
N TYR A 627 12.17 3.21 -5.89
CA TYR A 627 11.37 3.84 -6.94
C TYR A 627 11.83 5.29 -7.14
N PRO A 628 13.02 5.52 -7.74
CA PRO A 628 13.60 6.85 -7.84
C PRO A 628 12.80 7.79 -8.78
N PRO A 629 12.90 9.12 -8.60
CA PRO A 629 13.73 9.81 -7.61
C PRO A 629 13.15 9.72 -6.20
N ALA A 630 14.00 9.39 -5.23
CA ALA A 630 13.58 9.31 -3.83
C ALA A 630 13.19 10.70 -3.31
N ASN A 631 12.13 10.78 -2.52
CA ASN A 631 11.79 11.98 -1.75
C ASN A 631 12.51 11.93 -0.40
N THR A 632 13.33 12.93 -0.13
CA THR A 632 14.11 13.03 1.11
C THR A 632 13.67 14.23 1.95
N CYS A 633 12.40 14.64 1.81
CA CYS A 633 11.89 15.81 2.50
C CYS A 633 11.87 15.64 4.04
N GLY A 634 11.97 16.76 4.77
CA GLY A 634 11.53 16.87 6.15
C GLY A 634 10.06 17.23 6.25
N ASN A 635 9.22 16.21 6.44
CA ASN A 635 7.78 16.37 6.60
C ASN A 635 7.42 16.77 8.04
N SER A 636 6.42 17.63 8.18
CA SER A 636 5.79 17.94 9.46
C SER A 636 4.35 17.44 9.49
N LEU A 637 3.99 16.75 10.57
CA LEU A 637 2.63 16.32 10.87
C LEU A 637 2.15 17.00 12.14
N GLY A 638 1.11 17.82 12.01
CA GLY A 638 0.48 18.54 13.10
C GLY A 638 -1.01 18.71 12.82
N ALA A 639 -1.72 19.32 13.76
CA ALA A 639 -3.11 19.71 13.55
C ALA A 639 -3.53 20.80 14.54
N ALA A 640 -4.60 21.49 14.19
CA ALA A 640 -5.18 22.50 15.02
C ALA A 640 -6.02 21.90 16.14
N THR A 641 -6.97 21.03 15.80
CA THR A 641 -7.86 20.38 16.76
C THR A 641 -7.75 18.87 16.66
N ASP A 642 -8.02 18.31 15.48
CA ASP A 642 -8.10 16.86 15.27
C ASP A 642 -7.73 16.53 13.81
N SER A 643 -6.77 15.62 13.62
CA SER A 643 -6.41 15.11 12.29
C SER A 643 -6.05 13.64 12.34
N ALA A 644 -6.35 12.95 11.24
CA ALA A 644 -6.20 11.52 11.10
C ALA A 644 -5.80 11.16 9.67
N PHE A 645 -4.79 10.32 9.55
CA PHE A 645 -4.42 9.67 8.30
C PHE A 645 -4.72 8.18 8.46
N ILE A 646 -5.93 7.78 8.09
CA ILE A 646 -6.46 6.43 8.29
C ILE A 646 -5.89 5.52 7.19
N GLY A 647 -4.80 4.85 7.53
CA GLY A 647 -4.01 4.01 6.62
C GLY A 647 -2.52 4.00 6.97
N LEU A 648 -1.70 3.39 6.12
CA LEU A 648 -0.23 3.42 6.23
C LEU A 648 0.33 4.73 5.67
N ILE A 649 1.16 5.39 6.48
CA ILE A 649 2.08 6.43 6.00
C ILE A 649 3.39 5.76 5.57
N TYR A 650 3.72 5.84 4.29
CA TYR A 650 4.90 5.21 3.71
C TYR A 650 5.81 6.24 3.04
N THR A 651 6.88 6.62 3.74
CA THR A 651 7.85 7.64 3.33
C THR A 651 9.30 7.14 3.52
N PRO A 652 9.71 6.06 2.82
CA PRO A 652 10.91 5.28 3.12
C PRO A 652 12.24 6.04 3.04
N ALA A 653 12.29 7.21 2.39
CA ALA A 653 13.48 8.04 2.25
C ALA A 653 13.37 9.42 2.94
N ALA A 654 12.20 9.77 3.47
CA ALA A 654 11.92 11.08 4.08
C ALA A 654 11.83 10.99 5.60
N SER A 655 12.04 12.13 6.26
CA SER A 655 11.89 12.24 7.71
C SER A 655 10.51 12.80 8.06
N ILE A 656 9.88 12.27 9.11
CA ILE A 656 8.61 12.77 9.63
C ILE A 656 8.82 13.33 11.05
N SER A 657 8.37 14.56 11.26
CA SER A 657 8.28 15.20 12.57
C SER A 657 6.82 15.36 12.98
N VAL A 658 6.36 14.58 13.96
CA VAL A 658 5.04 14.75 14.59
C VAL A 658 5.16 15.83 15.65
N VAL A 659 4.64 17.02 15.37
CA VAL A 659 4.84 18.23 16.18
C VAL A 659 3.76 18.47 17.23
N LYS A 660 2.59 17.85 17.07
CA LYS A 660 1.49 17.88 18.04
C LYS A 660 0.72 16.57 17.94
N ALA A 661 0.41 15.99 19.09
CA ALA A 661 -0.15 14.65 19.21
C ALA A 661 -1.67 14.51 19.19
N THR A 662 -2.40 15.44 19.81
CA THR A 662 -3.88 15.45 19.78
C THR A 662 -4.43 15.57 18.36
N ALA A 663 -3.52 15.93 17.47
CA ALA A 663 -3.59 16.21 16.07
C ALA A 663 -3.29 15.01 15.15
N PHE A 664 -2.91 13.86 15.70
CA PHE A 664 -2.65 12.68 14.89
C PHE A 664 -3.28 11.51 15.63
N ARG A 665 -4.58 11.31 15.36
CA ARG A 665 -5.37 10.18 15.85
C ARG A 665 -4.85 8.92 15.19
N THR A 666 -3.85 8.37 15.85
CA THR A 666 -3.15 7.17 15.40
C THR A 666 -3.88 5.90 15.75
N ASP A 667 -5.08 5.99 16.30
CA ASP A 667 -5.89 4.88 16.74
C ASP A 667 -6.54 4.05 15.65
N GLU A 668 -6.52 4.57 14.42
CA GLU A 668 -7.01 3.91 13.20
C GLU A 668 -5.93 3.92 12.11
N THR A 669 -4.65 3.95 12.51
CA THR A 669 -3.53 3.97 11.55
C THR A 669 -3.09 2.57 11.16
N GLY A 670 -2.76 2.41 9.88
CA GLY A 670 -2.07 1.25 9.32
C GLY A 670 -0.59 1.16 9.71
N GLY A 671 -0.12 2.11 10.52
CA GLY A 671 1.26 2.31 10.93
C GLY A 671 1.96 3.45 10.20
N VAL A 672 3.19 3.73 10.61
CA VAL A 672 4.08 4.72 9.99
C VAL A 672 5.42 4.08 9.67
N ILE A 673 5.83 4.12 8.40
CA ILE A 673 7.16 3.71 7.94
C ILE A 673 7.83 4.92 7.32
N ALA A 674 8.89 5.41 7.96
CA ALA A 674 9.66 6.56 7.50
C ALA A 674 11.16 6.30 7.57
N TYR A 675 11.96 7.17 6.96
CA TYR A 675 13.42 7.10 7.12
C TYR A 675 13.83 7.41 8.57
N THR A 676 13.39 8.55 9.11
CA THR A 676 13.54 8.90 10.53
C THR A 676 12.24 9.45 11.09
N LEU A 677 12.02 9.27 12.38
CA LEU A 677 10.84 9.74 13.09
C LEU A 677 11.21 10.60 14.28
N SER A 678 10.57 11.74 14.42
CA SER A 678 10.67 12.61 15.59
C SER A 678 9.30 12.94 16.13
N PHE A 679 9.14 12.87 17.45
CA PHE A 679 7.92 13.25 18.16
C PHE A 679 8.22 14.41 19.10
N GLY A 680 7.43 15.48 19.03
CA GLY A 680 7.54 16.67 19.86
C GLY A 680 6.19 17.27 20.23
N GLY A 681 6.21 18.36 21.01
CA GLY A 681 5.00 19.00 21.52
C GLY A 681 4.32 18.16 22.61
N GLN A 682 3.00 18.04 22.56
CA GLN A 682 2.30 16.99 23.31
C GLN A 682 2.60 15.66 22.61
N LEU A 683 2.98 14.60 23.34
CA LEU A 683 3.30 13.29 22.74
C LEU A 683 2.03 12.43 22.51
N PRO A 684 1.96 11.67 21.40
CA PRO A 684 0.74 10.97 21.00
C PRO A 684 0.56 9.61 21.65
N THR A 685 -0.68 9.14 21.57
CA THR A 685 -1.04 7.73 21.74
C THR A 685 -1.27 7.14 20.35
N ILE A 686 -0.43 6.19 19.98
CA ILE A 686 -0.42 5.57 18.66
C ILE A 686 -1.01 4.17 18.71
N ILE A 687 -2.24 3.96 18.25
CA ILE A 687 -2.86 2.62 18.22
C ILE A 687 -2.80 2.06 16.82
N GLY A 688 -1.71 1.36 16.52
CA GLY A 688 -1.61 0.68 15.24
C GLY A 688 -2.64 -0.42 15.17
N ASP A 689 -3.52 -0.33 14.18
CA ASP A 689 -4.31 -1.47 13.70
C ASP A 689 -3.92 -1.77 12.25
N PRO A 690 -2.68 -2.21 12.06
CA PRO A 690 -2.24 -2.55 10.73
C PRO A 690 -2.90 -3.83 10.22
N ALA A 691 -3.60 -4.60 11.05
CA ALA A 691 -4.36 -5.76 10.60
C ALA A 691 -5.57 -5.32 9.77
N ASP A 692 -6.26 -4.26 10.21
CA ASP A 692 -7.45 -3.73 9.54
C ASP A 692 -7.11 -2.61 8.53
N TYR A 693 -6.08 -1.81 8.80
CA TYR A 693 -5.76 -0.58 8.04
C TYR A 693 -4.34 -0.55 7.46
N GLY A 694 -3.62 -1.68 7.43
CA GLY A 694 -2.27 -1.78 6.84
C GLY A 694 -2.23 -2.57 5.54
N PRO A 695 -1.19 -2.38 4.70
CA PRO A 695 -0.96 -3.19 3.52
C PRO A 695 -0.73 -4.65 3.90
N VAL A 696 -1.14 -5.56 3.01
CA VAL A 696 -0.76 -6.97 3.14
C VAL A 696 0.78 -7.05 3.07
N PRO A 697 1.44 -7.81 3.97
CA PRO A 697 2.88 -7.97 3.93
C PRO A 697 3.34 -8.39 2.53
N PRO A 698 4.41 -7.79 1.99
CA PRO A 698 4.88 -8.12 0.65
C PRO A 698 5.17 -9.63 0.54
N GLY A 699 4.83 -10.19 -0.63
CA GLY A 699 5.20 -11.55 -1.01
C GLY A 699 6.70 -11.84 -0.84
N SER A 700 7.05 -13.12 -0.72
CA SER A 700 8.45 -13.54 -0.75
C SER A 700 9.11 -13.10 -2.06
N ARG A 701 10.38 -12.71 -2.00
CA ARG A 701 11.12 -12.21 -3.17
C ARG A 701 12.57 -12.65 -3.16
N LEU A 702 13.18 -12.67 -4.34
CA LEU A 702 14.63 -12.82 -4.45
C LEU A 702 15.32 -11.55 -3.92
N THR A 703 16.38 -11.75 -3.14
CA THR A 703 17.09 -10.70 -2.38
C THR A 703 18.59 -10.65 -2.65
N GLY A 704 19.11 -11.55 -3.47
CA GLY A 704 20.53 -11.64 -3.84
C GLY A 704 20.74 -12.57 -5.00
#